data_AF-A0A3B3Q9Z9-F1
#
_entry.id   AF-A0A3B3Q9Z9-F1
#
_cell.length_a   1.000
_cell.length_b   1.000
_cell.length_c   1.000
_cell.angle_alpha   90.00
_cell.angle_beta   90.00
_cell.angle_gamma   90.00
#
_symmetry.space_group_name_H-M   'P 1'
#
loop_
_entity.id
_entity.type
_entity.pdbx_description
1 polymer ?
#
loop_
_entity_poly.entity_id
_entity_poly.type
_entity_poly.pdbx_seq_one_letter_code
_entity_poly.pdbx_strand_id
1 'polypeptide(L)'
;METDSGKMEMAALGRPFQLGMLYDGRKDCLIPGITLWDREDLQRHTNEIMKPKTGIDVIASDSVEDKAGALDIDASLKASFIGGLVEVDGSAKYLKDTKASKKQARVTLKYKTTTKFMQLSMSHLGRGNVKHPYVFEKGIATHVVTAVLYGAQAFFVFDREVSESEDQQNMEGNLQVMIKKISSLSIDGKGSLELTDTDRATVEKFSCIFYGDFALKQNPVSFQDAVDTYKTLPTLLGEKGGNAVPVRVWLLPLEILDSSAARLVRQISVRLISETQSVIEDFNEIEMQCNDIMKRKIVAHFPEIGKKMKSFKDMCLEYKSVFQRSLSSILPLIRGGGTEECVLANILTNKEQSPFQSNKLKEWLDCKEEEINLFQLYTDMMEHTTILASNSELQSEILKNRDKNVVCFTFTSLGEEEPYLSCLQSHLKALSTAKLIEPTKEDGKDVKPGEFYFSDSVLEKIKEQAILFIDFAKANKKNKKTDFIAASIPNDEQKGASIYLYKDGNKQSDHFQPPSKPGRPNASDVTHDSVTIKLNHPQYGSSEVTHYLVEYCANESLGWQFIKVPKSSIECTVSGLLPHTGYRFRYKAVCPAGVSLTSEAESIKTLPTSPPGMAEEIDVDLEEITVTWTKPDMVGNGVSIENYVVEYRNKENENKADWEKKTSEGEVYKIPGLQPDTAYYIRITCNCGESGQSKESLTVSISTVGENISTHISVSDIPELIKIFKQNNEGLEGQCTLSSIGHRSSRMKLTCTVTNSLNSLCQTLCDQQEHEAELLVLSSIDALGYCCKSKTFNHLLDWEEINFLQNEIERSYKEYCSLKEQSVSKAQAYVFLKMLTLSKDEEYISSEKKEARLELIKSYLKDNISNAIKLLVEKSHGNWEILEEELISFIRESNMKEENTNGEDTASQLGSLPATQVSLSEDTTDFKNLQANEMNNSTNLLKKLGLSDLFPKKIKLNDVLIIDSLSLGLNEPDTVEDLKSQYLYKLMILDYNVRYLSFKPVATDPPLEDDGTAFDDFDFFNTNEEPTSGADLAGTASHIHPMDIHMAVFHCANDFLRQYMYTKLSACQFALPFLVPTPCTEDLEFPLWPLRHIKKSWQSITNSSADNPGRYQTRQMFSTPVAVVSFLRLGTSFTSKSQILNSVISKQRHNVFFNRHCKGSAPNSMLMNGVVEIAWYCPGGKKDDIFDDCVAFLNLHGDAKDHQEQLQFLQAVSTVNVLLLSEQPQDEETKTICQNLSKSSTP
;
A
#
# COMPACT_ATOMS: atom_id res chain seq x y z
N MET A 1 52.75 27.59 -45.47
CA MET A 1 53.40 26.37 -44.93
C MET A 1 52.89 26.21 -43.52
N GLU A 2 51.67 25.68 -43.42
CA GLU A 2 50.94 25.38 -42.20
C GLU A 2 51.04 23.87 -41.99
N THR A 3 51.91 23.45 -41.07
CA THR A 3 51.84 22.16 -40.42
C THR A 3 51.98 22.43 -38.93
N ASP A 4 50.92 22.10 -38.19
CA ASP A 4 50.75 22.35 -36.77
C ASP A 4 51.85 21.62 -35.98
N SER A 5 52.88 22.39 -35.60
CA SER A 5 54.19 21.88 -35.23
C SER A 5 54.25 21.48 -33.76
N GLY A 6 53.50 20.47 -33.30
CA GLY A 6 53.71 19.80 -31.99
C GLY A 6 53.84 20.69 -30.74
N LYS A 7 53.39 21.95 -30.77
CA LYS A 7 53.54 22.91 -29.66
C LYS A 7 52.42 22.65 -28.65
N MET A 8 52.78 22.43 -27.39
CA MET A 8 51.84 22.19 -26.31
C MET A 8 51.59 23.50 -25.54
N GLU A 9 50.34 23.84 -25.30
CA GLU A 9 49.92 24.97 -24.47
C GLU A 9 49.24 24.46 -23.20
N MET A 10 49.58 25.03 -22.04
CA MET A 10 49.01 24.57 -20.77
C MET A 10 48.90 25.68 -19.71
N ALA A 11 48.04 25.46 -18.71
CA ALA A 11 47.90 26.33 -17.56
C ALA A 11 49.08 26.17 -16.57
N ALA A 12 49.57 27.30 -16.04
CA ALA A 12 50.70 27.30 -15.11
C ALA A 12 50.33 26.77 -13.71
N LEU A 13 49.10 27.03 -13.25
CA LEU A 13 48.54 26.56 -11.97
C LEU A 13 49.35 26.96 -10.72
N GLY A 14 49.91 28.17 -10.72
CA GLY A 14 50.74 28.69 -9.62
C GLY A 14 52.17 28.13 -9.60
N ARG A 15 52.54 27.24 -10.53
CA ARG A 15 53.89 26.70 -10.63
C ARG A 15 54.87 27.76 -11.20
N PRO A 16 56.12 27.83 -10.70
CA PRO A 16 57.05 28.91 -11.02
C PRO A 16 57.73 28.72 -12.38
N PHE A 17 56.97 28.82 -13.47
CA PHE A 17 57.49 28.70 -14.83
C PHE A 17 58.37 29.89 -15.24
N GLN A 18 59.49 29.60 -15.90
CA GLN A 18 60.37 30.58 -16.52
C GLN A 18 60.78 30.12 -17.92
N LEU A 19 61.17 31.07 -18.78
CA LEU A 19 61.67 30.76 -20.12
C LEU A 19 62.91 29.87 -20.07
N GLY A 20 62.97 28.87 -20.94
CA GLY A 20 64.08 27.93 -21.02
C GLY A 20 64.09 26.84 -19.95
N MET A 21 63.12 26.81 -19.02
CA MET A 21 62.95 25.69 -18.10
C MET A 21 62.55 24.43 -18.84
N LEU A 22 62.99 23.29 -18.31
CA LEU A 22 62.63 21.97 -18.82
C LEU A 22 61.36 21.45 -18.13
N TYR A 23 60.57 20.69 -18.89
CA TYR A 23 59.31 20.11 -18.43
C TYR A 23 59.22 18.63 -18.85
N ASP A 24 58.83 17.76 -17.92
CA ASP A 24 58.51 16.37 -18.22
C ASP A 24 57.00 16.19 -18.32
N GLY A 25 56.47 16.23 -19.54
CA GLY A 25 55.05 16.00 -19.82
C GLY A 25 54.55 14.60 -19.48
N ARG A 26 55.42 13.62 -19.20
CA ARG A 26 54.98 12.29 -18.72
C ARG A 26 54.46 12.39 -17.29
N LYS A 27 55.20 13.10 -16.44
CA LYS A 27 54.94 13.27 -15.00
C LYS A 27 54.24 14.59 -14.67
N ASP A 28 54.08 15.48 -15.65
CA ASP A 28 53.63 16.86 -15.50
C ASP A 28 54.43 17.68 -14.46
N CYS A 29 55.74 17.50 -14.45
CA CYS A 29 56.64 18.17 -13.52
C CYS A 29 57.64 19.12 -14.19
N LEU A 30 57.92 20.23 -13.50
CA LEU A 30 58.99 21.16 -13.84
C LEU A 30 60.33 20.60 -13.34
N ILE A 31 61.38 20.74 -14.15
CA ILE A 31 62.74 20.35 -13.78
C ILE A 31 63.55 21.61 -13.47
N PRO A 32 63.69 21.99 -12.19
CA PRO A 32 64.43 23.20 -11.81
C PRO A 32 65.94 23.01 -11.98
N GLY A 33 66.65 24.10 -12.32
CA GLY A 33 68.11 24.18 -12.29
C GLY A 33 68.86 23.60 -13.49
N ILE A 34 68.19 22.88 -14.39
CA ILE A 34 68.78 22.35 -15.64
C ILE A 34 68.16 23.09 -16.83
N THR A 35 68.98 23.75 -17.64
CA THR A 35 68.56 24.53 -18.81
C THR A 35 69.39 24.17 -20.05
N LEU A 36 68.83 24.39 -21.23
CA LEU A 36 69.53 24.18 -22.51
C LEU A 36 70.51 25.32 -22.86
N TRP A 37 70.32 26.48 -22.23
CA TRP A 37 71.06 27.72 -22.49
C TRP A 37 71.46 28.40 -21.19
N ASP A 38 72.52 29.20 -21.25
CA ASP A 38 72.94 30.05 -20.14
C ASP A 38 71.96 31.23 -19.96
N ARG A 39 71.88 31.76 -18.74
CA ARG A 39 70.93 32.82 -18.39
C ARG A 39 71.12 34.09 -19.23
N GLU A 40 72.36 34.46 -19.52
CA GLU A 40 72.69 35.64 -20.35
C GLU A 40 72.20 35.46 -21.80
N ASP A 41 72.33 34.25 -22.35
CA ASP A 41 71.91 33.94 -23.71
C ASP A 41 70.38 33.93 -23.84
N LEU A 42 69.66 33.43 -22.82
CA LEU A 42 68.20 33.51 -22.76
C LEU A 42 67.70 34.95 -22.73
N GLN A 43 68.33 35.82 -21.93
CA GLN A 43 67.94 37.22 -21.83
C GLN A 43 68.13 37.99 -23.15
N ARG A 44 69.21 37.74 -23.88
CA ARG A 44 69.48 38.39 -25.19
C ARG A 44 68.48 38.01 -26.28
N HIS A 45 67.81 36.87 -26.14
CA HIS A 45 66.91 36.30 -27.15
C HIS A 45 65.46 36.19 -26.67
N THR A 46 65.06 37.01 -25.70
CA THR A 46 63.69 37.06 -25.22
C THR A 46 62.99 38.30 -25.77
N ASN A 47 61.85 38.10 -26.42
CA ASN A 47 60.93 39.15 -26.81
C ASN A 47 59.87 39.31 -25.72
N GLU A 48 59.65 40.55 -25.27
CA GLU A 48 58.59 40.90 -24.32
C GLU A 48 57.52 41.73 -25.02
N ILE A 49 56.27 41.29 -24.94
CA ILE A 49 55.10 41.92 -25.55
C ILE A 49 54.09 42.21 -24.45
N MET A 50 53.73 43.49 -24.27
CA MET A 50 52.65 43.84 -23.35
C MET A 50 51.32 43.33 -23.88
N LYS A 51 50.60 42.53 -23.07
CA LYS A 51 49.26 42.00 -23.36
C LYS A 51 48.31 42.21 -22.18
N PRO A 52 47.99 43.48 -21.84
CA PRO A 52 47.04 43.78 -20.78
C PRO A 52 45.63 43.37 -21.19
N LYS A 53 45.01 42.45 -20.46
CA LYS A 53 43.60 42.06 -20.63
C LYS A 53 43.04 41.64 -19.28
N THR A 54 41.95 42.27 -18.86
CA THR A 54 41.22 41.88 -17.65
C THR A 54 39.87 41.30 -18.06
N GLY A 55 39.51 40.16 -17.46
CA GLY A 55 38.25 39.47 -17.63
C GLY A 55 37.68 39.06 -16.27
N ILE A 56 36.36 39.01 -16.20
CA ILE A 56 35.62 38.68 -14.99
C ILE A 56 34.53 37.69 -15.38
N ASP A 57 34.46 36.58 -14.65
CA ASP A 57 33.46 35.54 -14.86
C ASP A 57 32.76 35.23 -13.53
N VAL A 58 31.49 34.84 -13.59
CA VAL A 58 30.73 34.37 -12.41
C VAL A 58 30.29 32.94 -12.67
N ILE A 59 30.70 32.04 -11.78
CA ILE A 59 30.53 30.59 -11.92
C ILE A 59 29.59 30.11 -10.81
N ALA A 60 28.49 29.47 -11.17
CA ALA A 60 27.49 28.95 -10.23
C ALA A 60 27.54 27.41 -10.11
N SER A 61 28.69 26.82 -10.40
CA SER A 61 28.92 25.37 -10.33
C SER A 61 30.25 25.09 -9.62
N ASP A 62 30.33 23.92 -8.98
CA ASP A 62 31.49 23.47 -8.20
C ASP A 62 32.14 22.19 -8.76
N SER A 63 31.69 21.73 -9.94
CA SER A 63 32.20 20.50 -10.56
C SER A 63 33.69 20.59 -10.90
N VAL A 64 34.38 19.44 -10.98
CA VAL A 64 35.80 19.43 -11.36
C VAL A 64 35.97 19.95 -12.79
N GLU A 65 35.00 19.65 -13.68
CA GLU A 65 34.98 20.17 -15.05
C GLU A 65 34.90 21.70 -15.09
N ASP A 66 33.97 22.30 -14.36
CA ASP A 66 33.77 23.75 -14.38
C ASP A 66 34.96 24.49 -13.77
N LYS A 67 35.59 23.93 -12.73
CA LYS A 67 36.82 24.47 -12.14
C LYS A 67 38.01 24.34 -13.09
N ALA A 68 38.12 23.21 -13.78
CA ALA A 68 39.14 23.00 -14.81
C ALA A 68 38.97 23.98 -15.97
N GLY A 69 37.73 24.17 -16.46
CA GLY A 69 37.39 25.15 -17.49
C GLY A 69 37.67 26.58 -17.04
N ALA A 70 37.35 26.93 -15.79
CA ALA A 70 37.61 28.25 -15.23
C ALA A 70 39.11 28.61 -15.18
N LEU A 71 39.99 27.60 -15.05
CA LEU A 71 41.44 27.74 -15.04
C LEU A 71 42.09 27.41 -16.39
N ASP A 72 41.28 27.18 -17.44
CA ASP A 72 41.71 26.82 -18.78
C ASP A 72 42.64 25.57 -18.83
N ILE A 73 42.31 24.56 -18.03
CA ILE A 73 43.03 23.28 -17.90
C ILE A 73 42.58 22.32 -19.01
N ASP A 74 43.54 21.77 -19.73
CA ASP A 74 43.31 20.77 -20.77
C ASP A 74 43.08 19.36 -20.20
N ALA A 75 42.53 18.45 -21.00
CA ALA A 75 42.18 17.10 -20.56
C ALA A 75 43.38 16.33 -19.98
N SER A 76 44.57 16.46 -20.57
CA SER A 76 45.77 15.77 -20.09
C SER A 76 46.19 16.28 -18.71
N LEU A 77 46.26 17.61 -18.54
CA LEU A 77 46.61 18.20 -17.25
C LEU A 77 45.55 17.95 -16.18
N LYS A 78 44.27 17.89 -16.56
CA LYS A 78 43.15 17.51 -15.68
C LYS A 78 43.33 16.09 -15.14
N ALA A 79 43.68 15.12 -15.98
CA ALA A 79 43.96 13.75 -15.55
C ALA A 79 45.11 13.69 -14.53
N SER A 80 46.15 14.51 -14.74
CA SER A 80 47.29 14.59 -13.82
C SER A 80 46.95 15.25 -12.50
N PHE A 81 46.09 16.26 -12.52
CA PHE A 81 45.56 16.86 -11.30
C PHE A 81 44.73 15.85 -10.50
N ILE A 82 43.81 15.14 -11.16
CA ILE A 82 42.98 14.08 -10.55
C ILE A 82 43.87 12.98 -9.95
N GLY A 83 44.91 12.57 -10.68
CA GLY A 83 45.90 11.60 -10.23
C GLY A 83 46.91 12.13 -9.20
N GLY A 84 46.81 13.38 -8.75
CA GLY A 84 47.70 13.95 -7.74
C GLY A 84 49.15 14.18 -8.20
N LEU A 85 49.41 14.19 -9.51
CA LEU A 85 50.74 14.46 -10.09
C LEU A 85 51.09 15.95 -10.13
N VAL A 86 50.08 16.82 -10.06
CA VAL A 86 50.24 18.27 -10.20
C VAL A 86 49.98 18.94 -8.86
N GLU A 87 51.02 19.60 -8.33
CA GLU A 87 50.85 20.54 -7.23
C GLU A 87 50.34 21.88 -7.75
N VAL A 88 49.38 22.45 -7.02
CA VAL A 88 48.70 23.70 -7.35
C VAL A 88 48.95 24.71 -6.25
N ASP A 89 49.19 25.97 -6.61
CA ASP A 89 49.40 27.07 -5.68
C ASP A 89 48.69 28.35 -6.13
N GLY A 90 48.67 29.36 -5.25
CA GLY A 90 48.00 30.64 -5.50
C GLY A 90 46.51 30.46 -5.81
N SER A 91 46.07 31.04 -6.93
CA SER A 91 44.70 30.95 -7.42
C SER A 91 44.25 29.53 -7.76
N ALA A 92 45.18 28.66 -8.17
CA ALA A 92 44.87 27.28 -8.56
C ALA A 92 44.50 26.37 -7.37
N LYS A 93 44.69 26.82 -6.12
CA LYS A 93 44.14 26.14 -4.93
C LYS A 93 42.62 26.00 -4.98
N TYR A 94 41.93 26.86 -5.73
CA TYR A 94 40.51 26.74 -6.03
C TYR A 94 40.10 25.36 -6.57
N LEU A 95 40.98 24.65 -7.28
CA LEU A 95 40.70 23.29 -7.78
C LEU A 95 40.49 22.25 -6.68
N LYS A 96 41.13 22.45 -5.52
CA LYS A 96 41.05 21.53 -4.37
C LYS A 96 39.93 21.90 -3.41
N ASP A 97 39.42 23.12 -3.51
CA ASP A 97 38.27 23.56 -2.73
C ASP A 97 37.03 22.83 -3.24
N THR A 98 36.26 22.21 -2.37
CA THR A 98 35.01 21.51 -2.70
C THR A 98 33.94 21.90 -1.69
N LYS A 99 32.67 21.91 -2.12
CA LYS A 99 31.55 22.06 -1.19
C LYS A 99 31.67 21.06 -0.05
N ALA A 100 31.37 21.52 1.17
CA ALA A 100 31.41 20.67 2.36
C ALA A 100 30.08 19.92 2.60
N SER A 101 29.01 20.37 1.93
CA SER A 101 27.62 19.99 2.14
C SER A 101 26.84 20.12 0.82
N LYS A 102 25.86 19.25 0.58
CA LYS A 102 24.91 19.40 -0.54
C LYS A 102 23.96 20.57 -0.30
N LYS A 103 23.62 20.86 0.96
CA LYS A 103 22.78 22.00 1.39
C LYS A 103 23.55 23.33 1.38
N GLN A 104 24.60 23.46 0.58
CA GLN A 104 25.41 24.67 0.47
C GLN A 104 25.23 25.31 -0.92
N ALA A 105 24.68 26.52 -0.93
CA ALA A 105 24.65 27.37 -2.10
C ALA A 105 26.04 28.00 -2.28
N ARG A 106 26.59 27.90 -3.50
CA ARG A 106 27.92 28.42 -3.84
C ARG A 106 27.91 29.17 -5.16
N VAL A 107 28.50 30.36 -5.15
CA VAL A 107 28.81 31.09 -6.38
C VAL A 107 30.21 31.66 -6.29
N THR A 108 30.98 31.51 -7.36
CA THR A 108 32.38 31.94 -7.43
C THR A 108 32.53 33.12 -8.39
N LEU A 109 33.13 34.21 -7.93
CA LEU A 109 33.60 35.31 -8.78
C LEU A 109 35.05 35.06 -9.18
N LYS A 110 35.31 34.93 -10.48
CA LYS A 110 36.64 34.82 -11.05
C LYS A 110 37.08 36.17 -11.59
N TYR A 111 38.25 36.61 -11.16
CA TYR A 111 38.99 37.74 -11.71
C TYR A 111 40.24 37.20 -12.42
N LYS A 112 40.44 37.57 -13.68
CA LYS A 112 41.63 37.20 -14.46
C LYS A 112 42.21 38.43 -15.12
N THR A 113 43.49 38.69 -14.92
CA THR A 113 44.21 39.77 -15.60
C THR A 113 45.52 39.25 -16.18
N THR A 114 45.84 39.62 -17.42
CA THR A 114 47.13 39.33 -18.06
C THR A 114 47.91 40.63 -18.20
N THR A 115 49.24 40.58 -18.15
CA THR A 115 50.10 41.77 -18.17
C THR A 115 51.04 41.75 -19.36
N LYS A 116 51.92 40.74 -19.43
CA LYS A 116 52.97 40.62 -20.43
C LYS A 116 53.10 39.19 -20.93
N PHE A 117 53.51 39.06 -22.18
CA PHE A 117 53.82 37.82 -22.84
C PHE A 117 55.29 37.82 -23.21
N MET A 118 56.04 36.87 -22.66
CA MET A 118 57.46 36.70 -22.93
C MET A 118 57.66 35.46 -23.79
N GLN A 119 58.44 35.57 -24.86
CA GLN A 119 58.69 34.47 -25.80
C GLN A 119 60.13 34.48 -26.29
N LEU A 120 60.71 33.31 -26.52
CA LEU A 120 62.01 33.17 -27.19
C LEU A 120 61.94 33.62 -28.66
N SER A 121 62.95 34.33 -29.14
CA SER A 121 63.05 34.83 -30.53
C SER A 121 63.09 33.73 -31.60
N MET A 122 63.10 32.46 -31.20
CA MET A 122 63.22 31.25 -32.01
C MET A 122 64.52 31.10 -32.82
N SER A 123 65.33 32.15 -32.93
CA SER A 123 66.59 32.17 -33.70
C SER A 123 67.69 31.23 -33.17
N HIS A 124 67.57 30.77 -31.92
CA HIS A 124 68.54 29.90 -31.24
C HIS A 124 68.05 28.46 -31.03
N LEU A 125 66.85 28.10 -31.54
CA LEU A 125 66.26 26.76 -31.43
C LEU A 125 66.69 25.80 -32.56
N GLY A 126 67.76 26.12 -33.30
CA GLY A 126 68.31 25.27 -34.37
C GLY A 126 69.33 24.24 -33.88
N ARG A 127 69.49 23.14 -34.61
CA ARG A 127 70.53 22.12 -34.34
C ARG A 127 71.92 22.78 -34.25
N GLY A 128 72.62 22.58 -33.13
CA GLY A 128 73.95 23.14 -32.86
C GLY A 128 73.98 24.46 -32.07
N ASN A 129 72.82 25.09 -31.82
CA ASN A 129 72.73 26.35 -31.05
C ASN A 129 72.40 26.15 -29.56
N VAL A 130 72.25 24.91 -29.12
CA VAL A 130 72.03 24.52 -27.71
C VAL A 130 73.38 24.43 -27.00
N LYS A 131 73.52 25.13 -25.86
CA LYS A 131 74.79 25.19 -25.10
C LYS A 131 75.02 23.94 -24.25
N HIS A 132 73.95 23.31 -23.78
CA HIS A 132 73.99 22.14 -22.88
C HIS A 132 73.30 20.91 -23.51
N PRO A 133 73.86 20.29 -24.58
CA PRO A 133 73.20 19.20 -25.30
C PRO A 133 73.13 17.88 -24.52
N TYR A 134 73.99 17.66 -23.51
CA TYR A 134 73.97 16.46 -22.66
C TYR A 134 72.63 16.24 -21.94
N VAL A 135 71.79 17.27 -21.84
CA VAL A 135 70.46 17.21 -21.25
C VAL A 135 69.54 16.24 -22.01
N PHE A 136 69.68 16.14 -23.34
CA PHE A 136 68.86 15.26 -24.18
C PHE A 136 69.08 13.78 -23.83
N GLU A 137 70.33 13.37 -23.64
CA GLU A 137 70.74 11.99 -23.33
C GLU A 137 70.28 11.54 -21.93
N LYS A 138 70.05 12.47 -21.00
CA LYS A 138 69.60 12.15 -19.63
C LYS A 138 68.14 11.69 -19.57
N GLY A 139 67.33 11.98 -20.60
CA GLY A 139 65.92 11.58 -20.66
C GLY A 139 65.03 12.14 -19.54
N ILE A 140 65.47 13.21 -18.88
CA ILE A 140 64.83 13.82 -17.69
C ILE A 140 63.66 14.75 -18.01
N ALA A 141 63.53 15.20 -19.26
CA ALA A 141 62.49 16.12 -19.71
C ALA A 141 62.06 15.78 -21.13
N THR A 142 60.83 16.15 -21.49
CA THR A 142 60.28 15.95 -22.84
C THR A 142 60.06 17.27 -23.59
N HIS A 143 59.93 18.39 -22.86
CA HIS A 143 59.67 19.71 -23.43
C HIS A 143 60.57 20.79 -22.82
N VAL A 144 60.67 21.93 -23.50
CA VAL A 144 61.25 23.18 -22.99
C VAL A 144 60.24 24.33 -23.09
N VAL A 145 60.23 25.21 -22.10
CA VAL A 145 59.36 26.39 -22.06
C VAL A 145 59.88 27.45 -23.03
N THR A 146 59.07 27.77 -24.04
CA THR A 146 59.43 28.73 -25.10
C THR A 146 58.66 30.05 -25.03
N ALA A 147 57.49 30.05 -24.40
CA ALA A 147 56.76 31.28 -24.08
C ALA A 147 56.03 31.18 -22.74
N VAL A 148 55.85 32.31 -22.07
CA VAL A 148 55.11 32.45 -20.81
C VAL A 148 54.25 33.72 -20.87
N LEU A 149 52.96 33.57 -20.59
CA LEU A 149 52.04 34.67 -20.36
C LEU A 149 51.94 34.93 -18.86
N TYR A 150 52.33 36.13 -18.44
CA TYR A 150 52.25 36.59 -17.07
C TYR A 150 50.94 37.34 -16.83
N GLY A 151 50.45 37.24 -15.60
CA GLY A 151 49.21 37.83 -15.14
C GLY A 151 48.96 37.53 -13.68
N ALA A 152 47.69 37.57 -13.27
CA ALA A 152 47.24 37.09 -11.98
C ALA A 152 45.78 36.69 -12.07
N GLN A 153 45.38 35.72 -11.25
CA GLN A 153 44.00 35.30 -11.10
C GLN A 153 43.58 35.38 -9.63
N ALA A 154 42.29 35.56 -9.41
CA ALA A 154 41.67 35.47 -8.09
C ALA A 154 40.27 34.87 -8.20
N PHE A 155 39.91 34.04 -7.23
CA PHE A 155 38.61 33.42 -7.05
C PHE A 155 38.08 33.83 -5.69
N PHE A 156 36.90 34.44 -5.69
CA PHE A 156 36.12 34.71 -4.48
C PHE A 156 34.99 33.71 -4.45
N VAL A 157 35.10 32.71 -3.58
CA VAL A 157 34.10 31.65 -3.40
C VAL A 157 33.14 32.11 -2.31
N PHE A 158 31.88 32.33 -2.67
CA PHE A 158 30.86 32.75 -1.74
C PHE A 158 29.97 31.58 -1.37
N ASP A 159 29.92 31.29 -0.07
CA ASP A 159 29.24 30.12 0.49
C ASP A 159 28.16 30.51 1.50
N ARG A 160 27.01 29.84 1.41
CA ARG A 160 25.94 29.93 2.41
C ARG A 160 25.25 28.59 2.59
N GLU A 161 24.97 28.26 3.85
CA GLU A 161 24.14 27.10 4.21
C GLU A 161 22.66 27.41 3.93
N VAL A 162 21.99 26.47 3.27
CA VAL A 162 20.60 26.55 2.83
C VAL A 162 19.74 25.77 3.82
N SER A 163 18.71 26.42 4.36
CA SER A 163 17.74 25.76 5.24
C SER A 163 16.76 24.90 4.43
N GLU A 164 16.08 23.94 5.07
CA GLU A 164 15.14 23.03 4.39
C GLU A 164 13.92 23.73 3.76
N SER A 165 13.58 24.93 4.26
CA SER A 165 12.50 25.75 3.71
C SER A 165 12.93 26.64 2.53
N GLU A 166 14.23 26.69 2.25
CA GLU A 166 14.81 27.57 1.23
C GLU A 166 15.20 26.76 -0.01
N ASP A 167 14.88 27.31 -1.18
CA ASP A 167 15.28 26.71 -2.46
C ASP A 167 16.73 27.11 -2.78
N GLN A 168 17.61 26.11 -2.86
CA GLN A 168 19.02 26.29 -3.18
C GLN A 168 19.24 26.99 -4.53
N GLN A 169 18.48 26.66 -5.57
CA GLN A 169 18.64 27.27 -6.89
C GLN A 169 18.25 28.74 -6.87
N ASN A 170 17.19 29.09 -6.14
CA ASN A 170 16.81 30.49 -5.94
C ASN A 170 17.88 31.26 -5.15
N MET A 171 18.50 30.62 -4.15
CA MET A 171 19.59 31.24 -3.39
C MET A 171 20.85 31.45 -4.24
N GLU A 172 21.23 30.46 -5.05
CA GLU A 172 22.35 30.57 -6.00
C GLU A 172 22.07 31.63 -7.07
N GLY A 173 20.84 31.70 -7.59
CA GLY A 173 20.42 32.72 -8.56
C GLY A 173 20.46 34.14 -7.98
N ASN A 174 19.92 34.35 -6.78
CA ASN A 174 19.98 35.64 -6.09
C ASN A 174 21.43 36.06 -5.81
N LEU A 175 22.26 35.12 -5.34
CA LEU A 175 23.68 35.38 -5.10
C LEU A 175 24.42 35.71 -6.40
N GLN A 176 24.12 35.02 -7.50
CA GLN A 176 24.71 35.28 -8.81
C GLN A 176 24.40 36.69 -9.30
N VAL A 177 23.15 37.15 -9.14
CA VAL A 177 22.75 38.54 -9.47
C VAL A 177 23.56 39.53 -8.64
N MET A 178 23.73 39.26 -7.34
CA MET A 178 24.45 40.13 -6.42
C MET A 178 25.95 40.21 -6.71
N ILE A 179 26.59 39.07 -7.01
CA ILE A 179 28.00 39.01 -7.40
C ILE A 179 28.23 39.68 -8.76
N LYS A 180 27.28 39.56 -9.71
CA LYS A 180 27.34 40.32 -10.97
C LYS A 180 27.36 41.83 -10.73
N LYS A 181 26.71 42.36 -9.68
CA LYS A 181 26.81 43.77 -9.31
C LYS A 181 28.23 44.19 -8.87
N ILE A 182 29.01 43.28 -8.26
CA ILE A 182 30.44 43.54 -7.97
C ILE A 182 31.22 43.72 -9.28
N SER A 183 30.97 42.85 -10.26
CA SER A 183 31.65 42.90 -11.57
C SER A 183 31.34 44.14 -12.38
N SER A 184 30.19 44.80 -12.12
CA SER A 184 29.81 46.06 -12.77
C SER A 184 30.43 47.32 -12.16
N LEU A 185 31.13 47.21 -11.02
CA LEU A 185 31.85 48.34 -10.45
C LEU A 185 33.00 48.73 -11.39
N SER A 186 33.09 50.01 -11.74
CA SER A 186 34.18 50.52 -12.56
C SER A 186 35.52 50.26 -11.87
N ILE A 187 36.44 49.63 -12.61
CA ILE A 187 37.78 49.22 -12.14
C ILE A 187 38.62 50.46 -11.72
N ASP A 188 38.18 51.66 -12.08
CA ASP A 188 38.78 52.95 -11.72
C ASP A 188 38.47 53.41 -10.27
N GLY A 189 37.78 52.60 -9.46
CA GLY A 189 37.61 52.81 -8.03
C GLY A 189 36.59 53.89 -7.63
N LYS A 190 35.79 54.42 -8.57
CA LYS A 190 34.83 55.52 -8.32
C LYS A 190 33.36 55.08 -8.13
N GLY A 191 33.04 53.79 -8.28
CA GLY A 191 31.69 53.27 -8.11
C GLY A 191 31.34 52.92 -6.65
N SER A 192 30.23 53.45 -6.14
CA SER A 192 29.57 52.97 -4.93
C SER A 192 28.60 51.83 -5.29
N LEU A 193 28.62 50.75 -4.52
CA LEU A 193 27.66 49.65 -4.66
C LEU A 193 26.37 50.06 -3.93
N GLU A 194 25.30 50.35 -4.67
CA GLU A 194 23.98 50.58 -4.08
C GLU A 194 23.31 49.22 -3.79
N LEU A 195 23.15 48.90 -2.51
CA LEU A 195 22.44 47.71 -2.03
C LEU A 195 21.12 48.13 -1.39
N THR A 196 20.03 47.48 -1.76
CA THR A 196 18.75 47.60 -1.05
C THR A 196 18.84 46.97 0.35
N ASP A 197 17.88 47.25 1.23
CA ASP A 197 17.87 46.63 2.57
C ASP A 197 17.70 45.10 2.51
N THR A 198 16.95 44.60 1.51
CA THR A 198 16.80 43.16 1.24
C THR A 198 18.09 42.54 0.73
N ASP A 199 18.82 43.26 -0.12
CA ASP A 199 20.13 42.85 -0.64
C ASP A 199 21.14 42.74 0.50
N ARG A 200 21.16 43.71 1.42
CA ARG A 200 22.06 43.74 2.58
C ARG A 200 21.79 42.56 3.53
N ALA A 201 20.53 42.30 3.88
CA ALA A 201 20.14 41.17 4.72
C ALA A 201 20.48 39.81 4.10
N THR A 202 20.51 39.72 2.77
CA THR A 202 20.91 38.50 2.06
C THR A 202 22.42 38.33 2.12
N VAL A 203 23.17 39.41 1.85
CA VAL A 203 24.64 39.45 1.80
C VAL A 203 25.31 39.13 3.14
N GLU A 204 24.73 39.55 4.26
CA GLU A 204 25.26 39.29 5.61
C GLU A 204 25.31 37.79 5.98
N LYS A 205 24.60 36.94 5.23
CA LYS A 205 24.54 35.49 5.48
C LYS A 205 25.57 34.68 4.69
N PHE A 206 26.38 35.33 3.84
CA PHE A 206 27.38 34.64 3.03
C PHE A 206 28.78 34.81 3.62
N SER A 207 29.53 33.71 3.60
CA SER A 207 30.97 33.71 3.84
C SER A 207 31.72 33.82 2.51
N CYS A 208 32.93 34.37 2.56
CA CYS A 208 33.83 34.44 1.40
C CYS A 208 35.13 33.69 1.69
N ILE A 209 35.59 32.90 0.72
CA ILE A 209 36.90 32.26 0.72
C ILE A 209 37.67 32.78 -0.50
N PHE A 210 38.90 33.24 -0.30
CA PHE A 210 39.73 33.82 -1.35
C PHE A 210 40.88 32.89 -1.76
N TYR A 211 40.97 32.63 -3.06
CA TYR A 211 42.10 31.96 -3.69
C TYR A 211 42.66 32.85 -4.79
N GLY A 212 43.87 33.39 -4.61
CA GLY A 212 44.42 34.30 -5.62
C GLY A 212 45.94 34.38 -5.62
N ASP A 213 46.48 34.92 -6.70
CA ASP A 213 47.92 35.11 -6.91
C ASP A 213 48.44 36.44 -6.31
N PHE A 214 47.64 37.07 -5.46
CA PHE A 214 47.91 38.39 -4.88
C PHE A 214 48.35 38.25 -3.43
N ALA A 215 49.39 38.98 -3.04
CA ALA A 215 49.80 39.10 -1.65
C ALA A 215 48.87 40.08 -0.91
N LEU A 216 47.83 39.55 -0.26
CA LEU A 216 46.91 40.33 0.58
C LEU A 216 47.43 40.45 2.01
N LYS A 217 47.11 41.56 2.68
CA LYS A 217 47.37 41.73 4.14
C LYS A 217 46.44 40.86 4.98
N GLN A 218 45.19 40.72 4.55
CA GLN A 218 44.16 39.89 5.17
C GLN A 218 43.25 39.37 4.05
N ASN A 219 42.84 38.11 4.15
CA ASN A 219 41.90 37.51 3.20
C ASN A 219 40.48 37.97 3.50
N PRO A 220 39.66 38.24 2.47
CA PRO A 220 38.26 38.59 2.68
C PRO A 220 37.49 37.40 3.25
N VAL A 221 36.67 37.65 4.27
CA VAL A 221 35.80 36.64 4.91
C VAL A 221 34.33 36.98 4.77
N SER A 222 34.00 38.25 4.51
CA SER A 222 32.66 38.73 4.22
C SER A 222 32.54 39.25 2.79
N PHE A 223 31.30 39.46 2.34
CA PHE A 223 31.04 40.08 1.04
C PHE A 223 31.59 41.50 0.92
N GLN A 224 31.52 42.29 2.00
CA GLN A 224 32.07 43.65 1.98
C GLN A 224 33.59 43.63 1.85
N ASP A 225 34.26 42.75 2.59
CA ASP A 225 35.72 42.56 2.45
C ASP A 225 36.09 42.13 1.03
N ALA A 226 35.25 41.30 0.39
CA ALA A 226 35.46 40.85 -0.98
C ALA A 226 35.34 42.02 -1.98
N VAL A 227 34.36 42.92 -1.81
CA VAL A 227 34.22 44.14 -2.62
C VAL A 227 35.44 45.06 -2.46
N ASP A 228 35.89 45.26 -1.21
CA ASP A 228 37.05 46.12 -0.93
C ASP A 228 38.34 45.52 -1.48
N THR A 229 38.53 44.22 -1.30
CA THR A 229 39.64 43.47 -1.89
C THR A 229 39.61 43.58 -3.42
N TYR A 230 38.45 43.36 -4.05
CA TYR A 230 38.25 43.44 -5.49
C TYR A 230 38.68 44.80 -6.06
N LYS A 231 38.31 45.90 -5.41
CA LYS A 231 38.71 47.27 -5.81
C LYS A 231 40.22 47.48 -5.76
N THR A 232 40.94 46.78 -4.88
CA THR A 232 42.39 46.92 -4.73
C THR A 232 43.21 46.01 -5.66
N LEU A 233 42.65 44.91 -6.18
CA LEU A 233 43.36 43.94 -7.02
C LEU A 233 44.18 44.55 -8.18
N PRO A 234 43.67 45.52 -8.97
CA PRO A 234 44.44 46.12 -10.07
C PRO A 234 45.71 46.82 -9.59
N THR A 235 45.67 47.44 -8.40
CA THR A 235 46.82 48.17 -7.83
C THR A 235 47.91 47.24 -7.31
N LEU A 236 47.55 46.00 -6.93
CA LEU A 236 48.47 45.03 -6.34
C LEU A 236 49.40 44.36 -7.37
N LEU A 237 49.12 44.49 -8.67
CA LEU A 237 49.98 43.98 -9.75
C LEU A 237 51.31 44.73 -9.88
N GLY A 238 51.39 45.95 -9.31
CA GLY A 238 52.56 46.83 -9.42
C GLY A 238 52.76 47.46 -10.80
N GLU A 239 53.65 48.45 -10.90
CA GLU A 239 53.96 49.12 -12.17
C GLU A 239 54.44 48.10 -13.22
N LYS A 240 53.83 48.13 -14.41
CA LYS A 240 54.08 47.17 -15.52
C LYS A 240 53.92 45.69 -15.16
N GLY A 241 53.19 45.35 -14.08
CA GLY A 241 52.96 43.97 -13.67
C GLY A 241 54.16 43.33 -12.98
N GLY A 242 54.92 44.10 -12.19
CA GLY A 242 56.09 43.60 -11.44
C GLY A 242 55.79 42.42 -10.50
N ASN A 243 54.54 42.27 -10.05
CA ASN A 243 54.10 41.16 -9.20
C ASN A 243 53.33 40.07 -9.97
N ALA A 244 53.31 40.11 -11.30
CA ALA A 244 52.58 39.14 -12.10
C ALA A 244 53.25 37.76 -12.07
N VAL A 245 52.43 36.71 -11.97
CA VAL A 245 52.85 35.30 -11.99
C VAL A 245 52.59 34.67 -13.37
N PRO A 246 53.25 33.56 -13.71
CA PRO A 246 52.89 32.78 -14.90
C PRO A 246 51.44 32.30 -14.82
N VAL A 247 50.64 32.61 -15.84
CA VAL A 247 49.25 32.14 -15.98
C VAL A 247 49.17 31.02 -17.03
N ARG A 248 49.87 31.19 -18.16
CA ARG A 248 49.86 30.23 -19.27
C ARG A 248 51.22 30.06 -19.90
N VAL A 249 51.54 28.87 -20.37
CA VAL A 249 52.87 28.54 -20.92
C VAL A 249 52.78 27.76 -22.22
N TRP A 250 53.77 27.97 -23.09
CA TRP A 250 53.94 27.25 -24.35
C TRP A 250 55.23 26.44 -24.31
N LEU A 251 55.08 25.17 -24.59
CA LEU A 251 56.09 24.14 -24.50
C LEU A 251 56.44 23.63 -25.90
N LEU A 252 57.74 23.51 -26.18
CA LEU A 252 58.26 22.91 -27.40
C LEU A 252 58.82 21.52 -27.08
N PRO A 253 58.42 20.46 -27.82
CA PRO A 253 59.00 19.14 -27.68
C PRO A 253 60.51 19.17 -27.95
N LEU A 254 61.29 18.54 -27.07
CA LEU A 254 62.74 18.46 -27.21
C LEU A 254 63.17 17.61 -28.41
N GLU A 255 62.33 16.66 -28.85
CA GLU A 255 62.60 15.81 -30.02
C GLU A 255 62.75 16.59 -31.34
N ILE A 256 62.16 17.79 -31.41
CA ILE A 256 62.31 18.70 -32.55
C ILE A 256 63.74 19.25 -32.60
N LEU A 257 64.37 19.43 -31.44
CA LEU A 257 65.74 19.94 -31.31
C LEU A 257 66.77 18.81 -31.50
N ASP A 258 66.54 17.66 -30.86
CA ASP A 258 67.42 16.49 -30.93
C ASP A 258 66.61 15.19 -30.84
N SER A 259 66.79 14.28 -31.80
CA SER A 259 66.06 13.01 -31.88
C SER A 259 66.38 12.03 -30.74
N SER A 260 67.45 12.25 -29.98
CA SER A 260 67.80 11.44 -28.80
C SER A 260 67.01 11.82 -27.54
N ALA A 261 66.30 12.96 -27.55
CA ALA A 261 65.54 13.44 -26.40
C ALA A 261 64.36 12.52 -26.04
N ALA A 262 63.96 12.51 -24.77
CA ALA A 262 62.76 11.79 -24.34
C ALA A 262 61.50 12.42 -24.96
N ARG A 263 60.53 11.58 -25.32
CA ARG A 263 59.28 11.98 -25.99
C ARG A 263 58.04 11.54 -25.22
N LEU A 264 56.92 12.21 -25.49
CA LEU A 264 55.58 11.70 -25.18
C LEU A 264 55.20 10.68 -26.26
N VAL A 265 54.86 9.47 -25.84
CA VAL A 265 54.60 8.34 -26.74
C VAL A 265 53.11 8.11 -26.95
N ARG A 266 52.29 8.28 -25.90
CA ARG A 266 50.83 8.08 -25.96
C ARG A 266 50.09 9.25 -25.30
N GLN A 267 48.96 9.62 -25.86
CA GLN A 267 47.95 10.44 -25.20
C GLN A 267 46.90 9.52 -24.56
N ILE A 268 46.25 9.99 -23.50
CA ILE A 268 45.18 9.25 -22.82
C ILE A 268 43.87 9.69 -23.45
N SER A 269 43.01 8.72 -23.76
CA SER A 269 41.69 8.97 -24.32
C SER A 269 40.83 9.84 -23.41
N VAL A 270 40.11 10.77 -24.03
CA VAL A 270 39.19 11.69 -23.33
C VAL A 270 38.13 10.90 -22.55
N ARG A 271 37.70 9.75 -23.08
CA ARG A 271 36.75 8.85 -22.42
C ARG A 271 37.26 8.36 -21.06
N LEU A 272 38.47 7.80 -20.99
CA LEU A 272 39.01 7.28 -19.72
C LEU A 272 39.29 8.40 -18.71
N ILE A 273 39.63 9.60 -19.19
CA ILE A 273 39.78 10.78 -18.33
C ILE A 273 38.44 11.16 -17.71
N SER A 274 37.37 11.16 -18.52
CA SER A 274 36.00 11.44 -18.05
C SER A 274 35.51 10.37 -17.07
N GLU A 275 35.76 9.08 -17.32
CA GLU A 275 35.41 8.00 -16.40
C GLU A 275 36.17 8.13 -15.07
N THR A 276 37.47 8.45 -15.12
CA THR A 276 38.29 8.70 -13.92
C THR A 276 37.80 9.91 -13.11
N GLN A 277 37.36 10.97 -13.81
CA GLN A 277 36.76 12.14 -13.19
C GLN A 277 35.46 11.79 -12.47
N SER A 278 34.56 11.05 -13.14
CA SER A 278 33.29 10.59 -12.57
C SER A 278 33.50 9.85 -11.25
N VAL A 279 34.52 8.99 -11.16
CA VAL A 279 34.86 8.28 -9.93
C VAL A 279 35.21 9.23 -8.78
N ILE A 280 36.00 10.28 -9.04
CA ILE A 280 36.39 11.25 -8.00
C ILE A 280 35.21 12.12 -7.58
N GLU A 281 34.36 12.50 -8.54
CA GLU A 281 33.14 13.27 -8.28
C GLU A 281 32.15 12.47 -7.43
N ASP A 282 31.97 11.17 -7.70
CA ASP A 282 31.16 10.28 -6.87
C ASP A 282 31.65 10.25 -5.42
N PHE A 283 32.97 10.12 -5.19
CA PHE A 283 33.51 10.14 -3.83
C PHE A 283 33.35 11.49 -3.12
N ASN A 284 33.47 12.61 -3.85
CA ASN A 284 33.20 13.94 -3.29
C ASN A 284 31.72 14.09 -2.90
N GLU A 285 30.81 13.58 -3.73
CA GLU A 285 29.38 13.58 -3.47
C GLU A 285 29.02 12.77 -2.21
N ILE A 286 29.58 11.56 -2.10
CA ILE A 286 29.46 10.69 -0.92
C ILE A 286 29.98 11.39 0.34
N GLU A 287 31.13 12.06 0.25
CA GLU A 287 31.69 12.81 1.38
C GLU A 287 30.75 13.93 1.86
N MET A 288 30.18 14.69 0.92
CA MET A 288 29.21 15.75 1.25
C MET A 288 27.97 15.19 1.94
N GLN A 289 27.40 14.09 1.43
CA GLN A 289 26.26 13.42 2.06
C GLN A 289 26.57 12.94 3.47
N CYS A 290 27.74 12.33 3.67
CA CYS A 290 28.19 11.91 5.00
C CYS A 290 28.27 13.09 5.96
N ASN A 291 28.83 14.22 5.52
CA ASN A 291 28.92 15.43 6.35
C ASN A 291 27.53 15.97 6.72
N ASP A 292 26.59 15.97 5.78
CA ASP A 292 25.21 16.42 6.00
C ASP A 292 24.47 15.56 7.01
N ILE A 293 24.60 14.23 6.89
CA ILE A 293 24.01 13.28 7.83
C ILE A 293 24.62 13.48 9.22
N MET A 294 25.94 13.59 9.33
CA MET A 294 26.64 13.76 10.61
C MET A 294 26.27 15.07 11.34
N LYS A 295 25.83 16.12 10.63
CA LYS A 295 25.35 17.38 11.22
C LYS A 295 23.95 17.29 11.83
N ARG A 296 23.18 16.24 11.55
CA ARG A 296 21.78 16.11 12.03
C ARG A 296 21.73 15.95 13.54
N LYS A 297 20.71 16.56 14.16
CA LYS A 297 20.51 16.52 15.63
C LYS A 297 20.38 15.09 16.18
N ILE A 298 19.75 14.18 15.43
CA ILE A 298 19.57 12.77 15.82
C ILE A 298 20.89 12.03 16.04
N VAL A 299 21.98 12.41 15.36
CA VAL A 299 23.30 11.80 15.53
C VAL A 299 23.90 12.14 16.89
N ALA A 300 23.58 13.31 17.45
CA ALA A 300 23.97 13.66 18.82
C ALA A 300 23.19 12.85 19.87
N HIS A 301 21.94 12.48 19.57
CA HIS A 301 21.10 11.63 20.43
C HIS A 301 21.50 10.15 20.36
N PHE A 302 21.96 9.69 19.20
CA PHE A 302 22.37 8.31 18.96
C PHE A 302 23.80 8.25 18.39
N PRO A 303 24.84 8.30 19.24
CA PRO A 303 26.24 8.38 18.81
C PRO A 303 26.72 7.22 17.94
N GLU A 304 26.09 6.04 18.04
CA GLU A 304 26.43 4.87 17.22
C GLU A 304 26.24 5.12 15.72
N ILE A 305 25.22 5.90 15.34
CA ILE A 305 25.01 6.34 13.95
C ILE A 305 26.21 7.17 13.48
N GLY A 306 26.67 8.10 14.31
CA GLY A 306 27.82 8.95 14.01
C GLY A 306 29.12 8.15 13.83
N LYS A 307 29.34 7.12 14.67
CA LYS A 307 30.50 6.23 14.54
C LYS A 307 30.48 5.46 13.23
N LYS A 308 29.33 4.91 12.84
CA LYS A 308 29.14 4.17 11.58
C LYS A 308 29.36 5.05 10.35
N MET A 309 28.74 6.23 10.33
CA MET A 309 28.92 7.22 9.25
C MET A 309 30.38 7.67 9.13
N LYS A 310 31.05 7.91 10.25
CA LYS A 310 32.48 8.25 10.26
C LYS A 310 33.33 7.11 9.70
N SER A 311 33.09 5.87 10.14
CA SER A 311 33.82 4.71 9.64
C SER A 311 33.65 4.54 8.13
N PHE A 312 32.44 4.69 7.62
CA PHE A 312 32.16 4.65 6.18
C PHE A 312 32.92 5.75 5.42
N LYS A 313 32.81 6.99 5.89
CA LYS A 313 33.53 8.14 5.31
C LYS A 313 35.05 7.90 5.27
N ASP A 314 35.63 7.45 6.37
CA ASP A 314 37.08 7.21 6.47
C ASP A 314 37.53 6.11 5.47
N MET A 315 36.74 5.04 5.31
CA MET A 315 37.01 3.99 4.31
C MET A 315 36.91 4.50 2.87
N CYS A 316 35.89 5.31 2.54
CA CYS A 316 35.77 5.93 1.22
C CYS A 316 36.97 6.85 0.90
N LEU A 317 37.41 7.65 1.87
CA LEU A 317 38.58 8.53 1.73
C LEU A 317 39.88 7.75 1.56
N GLU A 318 40.03 6.64 2.28
CA GLU A 318 41.16 5.73 2.13
C GLU A 318 41.19 5.11 0.73
N TYR A 319 40.06 4.59 0.25
CA TYR A 319 39.97 4.02 -1.10
C TYR A 319 40.23 5.07 -2.19
N LYS A 320 39.64 6.27 -2.08
CA LYS A 320 39.92 7.40 -2.98
C LYS A 320 41.41 7.70 -3.06
N SER A 321 42.10 7.67 -1.92
CA SER A 321 43.56 7.87 -1.86
C SER A 321 44.33 6.75 -2.55
N VAL A 322 43.91 5.48 -2.39
CA VAL A 322 44.51 4.32 -3.09
C VAL A 322 44.31 4.43 -4.61
N PHE A 323 43.12 4.81 -5.04
CA PHE A 323 42.78 5.04 -6.45
C PHE A 323 43.65 6.15 -7.06
N GLN A 324 43.76 7.31 -6.39
CA GLN A 324 44.60 8.41 -6.85
C GLN A 324 46.09 8.05 -6.91
N ARG A 325 46.62 7.29 -5.93
CA ARG A 325 48.01 6.79 -5.98
C ARG A 325 48.22 5.85 -7.18
N SER A 326 47.26 4.99 -7.48
CA SER A 326 47.31 4.08 -8.63
C SER A 326 47.38 4.86 -9.94
N LEU A 327 46.55 5.89 -10.09
CA LEU A 327 46.61 6.84 -11.22
C LEU A 327 47.97 7.54 -11.32
N SER A 328 48.47 8.08 -10.20
CA SER A 328 49.78 8.77 -10.15
C SER A 328 50.93 7.89 -10.66
N SER A 329 50.85 6.58 -10.42
CA SER A 329 51.88 5.63 -10.83
C SER A 329 51.78 5.23 -12.30
N ILE A 330 50.57 5.11 -12.85
CA ILE A 330 50.34 4.55 -14.19
C ILE A 330 50.32 5.61 -15.29
N LEU A 331 49.82 6.83 -15.02
CA LEU A 331 49.73 7.90 -16.02
C LEU A 331 51.10 8.22 -16.67
N PRO A 332 52.22 8.31 -15.92
CA PRO A 332 53.53 8.55 -16.52
C PRO A 332 54.04 7.38 -17.37
N LEU A 333 53.69 6.13 -17.01
CA LEU A 333 54.10 4.93 -17.74
C LEU A 333 53.38 4.82 -19.08
N ILE A 334 52.07 5.13 -19.12
CA ILE A 334 51.28 5.17 -20.35
C ILE A 334 51.85 6.24 -21.29
N ARG A 335 51.99 7.47 -20.79
CA ARG A 335 52.52 8.61 -21.58
C ARG A 335 53.94 8.40 -22.07
N GLY A 336 54.77 7.71 -21.30
CA GLY A 336 56.16 7.36 -21.66
C GLY A 336 56.30 6.14 -22.57
N GLY A 337 55.21 5.44 -22.88
CA GLY A 337 55.22 4.26 -23.75
C GLY A 337 55.51 2.93 -23.04
N GLY A 338 55.69 2.92 -21.72
CA GLY A 338 56.06 1.74 -20.94
C GLY A 338 54.92 0.76 -20.67
N THR A 339 53.67 1.22 -20.73
CA THR A 339 52.46 0.38 -20.57
C THR A 339 51.38 0.80 -21.56
N GLU A 340 50.48 -0.13 -21.88
CA GLU A 340 49.29 0.14 -22.69
C GLU A 340 48.20 0.87 -21.88
N GLU A 341 47.35 1.61 -22.59
CA GLU A 341 46.25 2.36 -22.00
C GLU A 341 45.19 1.46 -21.33
N CYS A 342 45.07 0.20 -21.76
CA CYS A 342 44.14 -0.78 -21.19
C CYS A 342 44.35 -1.04 -19.69
N VAL A 343 45.54 -0.77 -19.14
CA VAL A 343 45.80 -0.87 -17.70
C VAL A 343 44.94 0.11 -16.90
N LEU A 344 44.73 1.32 -17.43
CA LEU A 344 43.84 2.31 -16.82
C LEU A 344 42.38 1.85 -16.87
N ALA A 345 41.96 1.26 -18.01
CA ALA A 345 40.63 0.66 -18.13
C ALA A 345 40.42 -0.46 -17.11
N ASN A 346 41.43 -1.32 -16.88
CA ASN A 346 41.37 -2.38 -15.88
C ASN A 346 41.21 -1.83 -14.44
N ILE A 347 41.86 -0.72 -14.10
CA ILE A 347 41.70 -0.07 -12.79
C ILE A 347 40.24 0.39 -12.59
N LEU A 348 39.63 0.97 -13.63
CA LEU A 348 38.23 1.40 -13.60
C LEU A 348 37.29 0.19 -13.51
N THR A 349 37.53 -0.88 -14.28
CA THR A 349 36.78 -2.13 -14.19
C THR A 349 36.88 -2.79 -12.82
N ASN A 350 38.07 -2.80 -12.21
CA ASN A 350 38.29 -3.34 -10.86
C ASN A 350 37.50 -2.56 -9.80
N LYS A 351 37.40 -1.23 -9.94
CA LYS A 351 36.53 -0.42 -9.08
C LYS A 351 35.08 -0.84 -9.22
N GLU A 352 34.58 -1.00 -10.45
CA GLU A 352 33.18 -1.37 -10.70
C GLU A 352 32.84 -2.78 -10.22
N GLN A 353 33.82 -3.68 -10.11
CA GLN A 353 33.65 -5.01 -9.54
C GLN A 353 33.87 -5.06 -8.01
N SER A 354 34.36 -3.96 -7.41
CA SER A 354 34.66 -3.91 -5.99
C SER A 354 33.42 -3.55 -5.14
N PRO A 355 33.48 -3.78 -3.83
CA PRO A 355 32.49 -3.23 -2.89
C PRO A 355 32.38 -1.69 -2.93
N PHE A 356 33.39 -0.98 -3.46
CA PHE A 356 33.42 0.48 -3.66
C PHE A 356 32.83 0.92 -5.01
N GLN A 357 32.01 0.09 -5.65
CA GLN A 357 31.20 0.50 -6.79
C GLN A 357 30.29 1.69 -6.40
N SER A 358 30.16 2.68 -7.30
CA SER A 358 29.48 3.94 -6.98
C SER A 358 28.01 3.71 -6.59
N ASN A 359 27.32 2.80 -7.28
CA ASN A 359 25.92 2.46 -6.98
C ASN A 359 25.76 1.84 -5.59
N LYS A 360 26.60 0.85 -5.22
CA LYS A 360 26.54 0.21 -3.89
C LYS A 360 26.80 1.18 -2.74
N LEU A 361 27.72 2.13 -2.94
CA LEU A 361 28.02 3.18 -1.95
C LEU A 361 26.84 4.16 -1.79
N LYS A 362 26.20 4.56 -2.90
CA LYS A 362 25.01 5.43 -2.89
C LYS A 362 23.80 4.71 -2.27
N GLU A 363 23.54 3.46 -2.66
CA GLU A 363 22.49 2.61 -2.07
C GLU A 363 22.64 2.48 -0.55
N TRP A 364 23.86 2.24 -0.04
CA TRP A 364 24.07 2.19 1.41
C TRP A 364 23.75 3.52 2.10
N LEU A 365 24.16 4.64 1.51
CA LEU A 365 23.87 5.97 2.05
C LEU A 365 22.37 6.28 2.05
N ASP A 366 21.67 5.96 0.96
CA ASP A 366 20.23 6.19 0.83
C ASP A 366 19.46 5.36 1.88
N CYS A 367 19.81 4.08 2.03
CA CYS A 367 19.28 3.23 3.10
C CYS A 367 19.57 3.80 4.49
N LYS A 368 20.78 4.32 4.74
CA LYS A 368 21.10 4.95 6.03
C LYS A 368 20.31 6.22 6.28
N GLU A 369 20.10 7.03 5.25
CA GLU A 369 19.32 8.26 5.36
C GLU A 369 17.85 7.97 5.69
N GLU A 370 17.25 6.97 5.06
CA GLU A 370 15.90 6.47 5.36
C GLU A 370 15.77 5.97 6.81
N GLU A 371 16.74 5.17 7.28
CA GLU A 371 16.78 4.69 8.66
C GLU A 371 16.83 5.85 9.66
N ILE A 372 17.69 6.84 9.41
CA ILE A 372 17.84 8.01 10.27
C ILE A 372 16.56 8.88 10.24
N ASN A 373 15.89 8.98 9.09
CA ASN A 373 14.60 9.68 8.96
C ASN A 373 13.50 9.00 9.79
N LEU A 374 13.47 7.66 9.82
CA LEU A 374 12.54 6.90 10.66
C LEU A 374 12.78 7.17 12.15
N PHE A 375 14.03 7.15 12.59
CA PHE A 375 14.37 7.45 13.98
C PHE A 375 14.03 8.89 14.35
N GLN A 376 14.31 9.85 13.47
CA GLN A 376 13.93 11.25 13.66
C GLN A 376 12.40 11.38 13.82
N LEU A 377 11.61 10.75 12.94
CA LEU A 377 10.14 10.80 12.99
C LEU A 377 9.59 10.35 14.35
N TYR A 378 10.01 9.16 14.84
CA TYR A 378 9.50 8.66 16.11
C TYR A 378 10.01 9.46 17.30
N THR A 379 11.26 9.92 17.25
CA THR A 379 11.84 10.76 18.30
C THR A 379 11.11 12.10 18.40
N ASP A 380 10.77 12.73 17.27
CA ASP A 380 10.02 13.98 17.24
C ASP A 380 8.58 13.83 17.77
N MET A 381 7.98 12.65 17.62
CA MET A 381 6.65 12.35 18.18
C MET A 381 6.67 12.14 19.70
N MET A 382 7.85 12.00 20.32
CA MET A 382 8.04 11.76 21.76
C MET A 382 8.22 13.07 22.57
N GLU A 383 7.23 13.96 22.54
CA GLU A 383 7.27 15.32 23.15
C GLU A 383 7.61 15.39 24.66
N HIS A 384 7.51 14.28 25.42
CA HIS A 384 7.68 14.22 26.87
C HIS A 384 8.63 13.11 27.33
N THR A 385 9.57 12.76 26.46
CA THR A 385 10.52 11.68 26.71
C THR A 385 11.93 12.23 26.77
N THR A 386 12.69 11.84 27.79
CA THR A 386 14.11 12.19 27.85
C THR A 386 14.88 11.21 26.99
N ILE A 387 15.61 11.69 25.99
CA ILE A 387 16.45 10.85 25.13
C ILE A 387 17.87 10.84 25.71
N LEU A 388 18.41 9.64 25.94
CA LEU A 388 19.71 9.45 26.57
C LEU A 388 20.70 8.87 25.56
N ALA A 389 21.87 9.50 25.46
CA ALA A 389 22.85 9.19 24.43
C ALA A 389 23.77 8.01 24.81
N SER A 390 23.78 7.62 26.09
CA SER A 390 24.65 6.56 26.58
C SER A 390 23.98 5.67 27.64
N ASN A 391 24.44 4.43 27.74
CA ASN A 391 24.03 3.52 28.82
C ASN A 391 24.39 4.09 30.20
N SER A 392 25.48 4.87 30.32
CA SER A 392 25.86 5.52 31.57
C SER A 392 24.85 6.57 32.04
N GLU A 393 24.32 7.38 31.10
CA GLU A 393 23.25 8.33 31.38
C GLU A 393 21.97 7.60 31.77
N LEU A 394 21.62 6.52 31.07
CA LEU A 394 20.47 5.68 31.39
C LEU A 394 20.52 5.14 32.82
N GLN A 395 21.64 4.55 33.23
CA GLN A 395 21.80 4.06 34.60
C GLN A 395 21.66 5.20 35.62
N SER A 396 22.26 6.36 35.35
CA SER A 396 22.15 7.52 36.22
C SER A 396 20.70 8.01 36.38
N GLU A 397 19.93 8.00 35.30
CA GLU A 397 18.55 8.50 35.27
C GLU A 397 17.58 7.52 35.93
N ILE A 398 17.79 6.22 35.76
CA ILE A 398 17.08 5.16 36.49
C ILE A 398 17.34 5.27 37.99
N LEU A 399 18.59 5.55 38.40
CA LEU A 399 18.97 5.71 39.80
C LEU A 399 18.37 6.97 40.44
N LYS A 400 18.28 8.08 39.70
CA LYS A 400 17.62 9.32 40.17
C LYS A 400 16.12 9.12 40.40
N ASN A 401 15.46 8.35 39.54
CA ASN A 401 14.01 8.14 39.57
C ASN A 401 13.62 6.82 40.27
N ARG A 402 14.36 6.40 41.31
CA ARG A 402 14.10 5.14 42.05
C ARG A 402 12.71 5.04 42.66
N ASP A 403 12.09 6.16 43.00
CA ASP A 403 10.75 6.26 43.58
C ASP A 403 9.62 6.17 42.54
N LYS A 404 9.95 6.10 41.25
CA LYS A 404 9.02 6.04 40.13
C LYS A 404 9.18 4.74 39.33
N ASN A 405 8.17 4.43 38.53
CA ASN A 405 8.30 3.49 37.43
C ASN A 405 8.98 4.21 36.25
N VAL A 406 10.00 3.63 35.64
CA VAL A 406 10.64 4.19 34.44
C VAL A 406 10.32 3.29 33.26
N VAL A 407 9.61 3.84 32.28
CA VAL A 407 9.29 3.17 31.01
C VAL A 407 10.28 3.67 29.97
N CYS A 408 11.11 2.78 29.45
CA CYS A 408 12.20 3.12 28.53
C CYS A 408 11.93 2.51 27.15
N PHE A 409 11.74 3.34 26.12
CA PHE A 409 11.78 2.88 24.74
C PHE A 409 13.24 2.70 24.31
N THR A 410 13.59 1.57 23.70
CA THR A 410 14.96 1.32 23.24
C THR A 410 15.01 0.80 21.82
N PHE A 411 15.87 1.40 21.00
CA PHE A 411 16.29 0.85 19.73
C PHE A 411 17.37 -0.21 19.97
N THR A 412 17.07 -1.46 19.61
CA THR A 412 17.90 -2.61 19.95
C THR A 412 18.88 -3.02 18.86
N SER A 413 18.63 -2.63 17.61
CA SER A 413 19.49 -2.99 16.47
C SER A 413 20.61 -1.99 16.19
N LEU A 414 20.51 -0.76 16.71
CA LEU A 414 21.42 0.36 16.41
C LEU A 414 22.91 0.07 16.63
N GLY A 415 23.25 -0.76 17.63
CA GLY A 415 24.63 -1.11 17.97
C GLY A 415 25.21 -2.32 17.24
N GLU A 416 24.46 -3.00 16.37
CA GLU A 416 24.97 -4.16 15.64
C GLU A 416 25.99 -3.75 14.57
N GLU A 417 27.03 -4.57 14.39
CA GLU A 417 28.02 -4.40 13.31
C GLU A 417 27.35 -4.55 11.96
N GLU A 418 27.65 -3.64 11.03
CA GLU A 418 27.05 -3.68 9.71
C GLU A 418 27.84 -4.57 8.74
N PRO A 419 27.18 -5.56 8.10
CA PRO A 419 27.86 -6.47 7.17
C PRO A 419 28.57 -5.76 6.02
N TYR A 420 27.96 -4.71 5.48
CA TYR A 420 28.55 -3.96 4.36
C TYR A 420 29.81 -3.18 4.77
N LEU A 421 29.82 -2.54 5.95
CA LEU A 421 31.02 -1.86 6.47
C LEU A 421 32.18 -2.84 6.69
N SER A 422 31.87 -4.05 7.17
CA SER A 422 32.86 -5.12 7.33
C SER A 422 33.43 -5.59 5.99
N CYS A 423 32.60 -5.63 4.94
CA CYS A 423 33.01 -5.94 3.57
C CYS A 423 33.98 -4.87 3.01
N LEU A 424 33.63 -3.58 3.15
CA LEU A 424 34.50 -2.47 2.73
C LEU A 424 35.86 -2.52 3.42
N GLN A 425 35.86 -2.74 4.74
CA GLN A 425 37.08 -2.81 5.54
C GLN A 425 37.97 -4.00 5.15
N SER A 426 37.37 -5.15 4.88
CA SER A 426 38.09 -6.36 4.45
C SER A 426 38.75 -6.15 3.09
N HIS A 427 38.04 -5.52 2.15
CA HIS A 427 38.57 -5.18 0.83
C HIS A 427 39.77 -4.21 0.92
N LEU A 428 39.68 -3.16 1.75
CA LEU A 428 40.80 -2.24 1.98
C LEU A 428 42.03 -2.94 2.58
N LYS A 429 41.82 -3.86 3.54
CA LYS A 429 42.91 -4.67 4.11
C LYS A 429 43.56 -5.53 3.03
N ALA A 430 42.78 -6.19 2.17
CA ALA A 430 43.30 -7.00 1.06
C ALA A 430 44.18 -6.16 0.11
N LEU A 431 43.73 -4.95 -0.24
CA LEU A 431 44.49 -4.01 -1.08
C LEU A 431 45.80 -3.54 -0.44
N SER A 432 45.86 -3.45 0.90
CA SER A 432 47.11 -3.10 1.62
C SER A 432 48.14 -4.23 1.64
N THR A 433 47.68 -5.49 1.54
CA THR A 433 48.52 -6.70 1.56
C THR A 433 48.92 -7.21 0.17
N ALA A 434 48.11 -6.94 -0.86
CA ALA A 434 48.41 -7.31 -2.23
C ALA A 434 49.41 -6.33 -2.86
N LYS A 435 50.43 -6.83 -3.56
CA LYS A 435 51.20 -6.00 -4.50
C LYS A 435 50.23 -5.55 -5.58
N LEU A 436 49.88 -4.26 -5.57
CA LEU A 436 49.10 -3.55 -6.59
C LEU A 436 49.34 -4.18 -7.97
N ILE A 437 48.30 -4.78 -8.56
CA ILE A 437 48.09 -5.12 -10.00
C ILE A 437 47.44 -6.51 -10.24
N GLU A 438 47.31 -7.41 -9.27
CA GLU A 438 46.56 -8.67 -9.52
C GLU A 438 45.10 -8.61 -9.02
N PRO A 439 44.10 -9.02 -9.83
CA PRO A 439 42.72 -9.11 -9.41
C PRO A 439 42.60 -10.18 -8.33
N THR A 440 42.37 -9.75 -7.09
CA THR A 440 42.06 -10.64 -5.98
C THR A 440 40.72 -11.30 -6.25
N LYS A 441 40.74 -12.59 -6.63
CA LYS A 441 39.58 -13.47 -6.52
C LYS A 441 39.33 -13.71 -5.03
N GLU A 442 38.50 -12.90 -4.40
CA GLU A 442 37.93 -13.24 -3.10
C GLU A 442 36.45 -13.57 -3.26
N ASP A 443 36.08 -14.72 -2.70
CA ASP A 443 34.75 -15.28 -2.54
C ASP A 443 33.85 -14.33 -1.72
N GLY A 444 33.30 -13.30 -2.35
CA GLY A 444 32.35 -12.39 -1.73
C GLY A 444 30.92 -12.86 -1.94
N LYS A 445 30.25 -13.36 -0.89
CA LYS A 445 28.78 -13.34 -0.85
C LYS A 445 28.33 -11.92 -1.21
N ASP A 446 27.40 -11.79 -2.15
CA ASP A 446 26.86 -10.50 -2.58
C ASP A 446 26.05 -9.90 -1.40
N VAL A 447 26.73 -9.20 -0.49
CA VAL A 447 26.11 -8.55 0.66
C VAL A 447 25.42 -7.31 0.13
N LYS A 448 24.08 -7.32 0.08
CA LYS A 448 23.32 -6.17 -0.35
C LYS A 448 23.39 -5.06 0.71
N PRO A 449 23.67 -3.82 0.32
CA PRO A 449 23.49 -2.67 1.20
C PRO A 449 22.07 -2.63 1.78
N GLY A 450 21.93 -2.38 3.09
CA GLY A 450 20.61 -2.11 3.69
C GLY A 450 19.76 -3.32 4.13
N GLU A 451 20.05 -4.56 3.72
CA GLU A 451 19.19 -5.74 4.01
C GLU A 451 18.87 -5.95 5.51
N PHE A 452 19.71 -5.44 6.42
CA PHE A 452 19.58 -5.68 7.86
C PHE A 452 18.46 -4.88 8.55
N TYR A 453 18.28 -3.59 8.22
CA TYR A 453 17.29 -2.72 8.89
C TYR A 453 15.93 -2.70 8.22
N PHE A 454 15.89 -3.00 6.92
CA PHE A 454 14.68 -2.92 6.10
C PHE A 454 13.95 -4.25 5.94
N SER A 455 14.23 -5.25 6.79
CA SER A 455 13.31 -6.39 6.86
C SER A 455 11.95 -5.89 7.40
N ASP A 456 10.87 -6.16 6.67
CA ASP A 456 9.52 -5.68 7.02
C ASP A 456 9.16 -6.01 8.47
N SER A 457 9.58 -7.18 8.94
CA SER A 457 9.35 -7.64 10.32
C SER A 457 10.00 -6.76 11.40
N VAL A 458 11.15 -6.15 11.13
CA VAL A 458 11.87 -5.28 12.06
C VAL A 458 11.24 -3.88 12.07
N LEU A 459 10.89 -3.36 10.89
CA LEU A 459 10.21 -2.07 10.76
C LEU A 459 8.82 -2.06 11.40
N GLU A 460 8.04 -3.14 11.20
CA GLU A 460 6.73 -3.31 11.86
C GLU A 460 6.89 -3.30 13.38
N LYS A 461 7.86 -4.05 13.92
CA LYS A 461 8.14 -4.05 15.37
C LYS A 461 8.52 -2.66 15.90
N ILE A 462 9.41 -1.94 15.21
CA ILE A 462 9.79 -0.58 15.60
C ILE A 462 8.55 0.32 15.65
N LYS A 463 7.73 0.28 14.60
CA LYS A 463 6.50 1.07 14.49
C LYS A 463 5.49 0.75 15.60
N GLU A 464 5.21 -0.53 15.81
CA GLU A 464 4.26 -0.98 16.83
C GLU A 464 4.71 -0.55 18.23
N GLN A 465 5.97 -0.79 18.59
CA GLN A 465 6.51 -0.43 19.90
C GLN A 465 6.59 1.09 20.08
N ALA A 466 6.97 1.84 19.04
CA ALA A 466 7.02 3.30 19.11
C ALA A 466 5.64 3.91 19.33
N ILE A 467 4.63 3.49 18.55
CA ILE A 467 3.25 3.98 18.69
C ILE A 467 2.71 3.63 20.08
N LEU A 468 2.90 2.38 20.53
CA LEU A 468 2.44 1.92 21.83
C LEU A 468 3.07 2.73 22.97
N PHE A 469 4.38 3.00 22.89
CA PHE A 469 5.10 3.82 23.85
C PHE A 469 4.62 5.29 23.84
N ILE A 470 4.51 5.90 22.66
CA ILE A 470 4.10 7.31 22.49
C ILE A 470 2.68 7.52 23.05
N ASP A 471 1.75 6.64 22.74
CA ASP A 471 0.37 6.73 23.22
C ASP A 471 0.30 6.56 24.74
N PHE A 472 1.07 5.61 25.29
CA PHE A 472 1.13 5.39 26.73
C PHE A 472 1.80 6.57 27.46
N ALA A 473 2.87 7.15 26.90
CA ALA A 473 3.52 8.35 27.43
C ALA A 473 2.56 9.55 27.43
N LYS A 474 1.81 9.77 26.33
CA LYS A 474 0.79 10.82 26.22
C LYS A 474 -0.31 10.67 27.26
N ALA A 475 -0.81 9.45 27.48
CA ALA A 475 -1.83 9.16 28.47
C ALA A 475 -1.37 9.45 29.91
N ASN A 476 -0.07 9.29 30.18
CA ASN A 476 0.53 9.41 31.50
C ASN A 476 1.32 10.71 31.73
N LYS A 477 1.21 11.72 30.84
CA LYS A 477 1.91 13.01 30.96
C LYS A 477 1.74 13.70 32.33
N LYS A 478 0.59 13.52 32.99
CA LYS A 478 0.29 14.11 34.31
C LYS A 478 0.62 13.19 35.50
N ASN A 479 1.06 11.96 35.24
CA ASN A 479 1.34 10.96 36.26
C ASN A 479 2.76 11.15 36.83
N LYS A 480 2.87 11.67 38.06
CA LYS A 480 4.16 11.90 38.72
C LYS A 480 4.89 10.62 39.16
N LYS A 481 4.22 9.46 39.12
CA LYS A 481 4.79 8.15 39.54
C LYS A 481 5.46 7.39 38.40
N THR A 482 5.40 7.90 37.17
CA THR A 482 5.96 7.22 35.99
C THR A 482 6.75 8.21 35.17
N ASP A 483 7.97 7.84 34.79
CA ASP A 483 8.85 8.60 33.91
C ASP A 483 9.07 7.88 32.57
N PHE A 484 9.31 8.66 31.52
CA PHE A 484 9.44 8.16 30.15
C PHE A 484 10.79 8.53 29.57
N ILE A 485 11.54 7.52 29.11
CA ILE A 485 12.90 7.67 28.59
C ILE A 485 13.01 6.95 27.24
N ALA A 486 13.87 7.45 26.36
CA ALA A 486 14.28 6.78 25.13
C ALA A 486 15.81 6.62 25.11
N ALA A 487 16.29 5.47 24.67
CA ALA A 487 17.72 5.18 24.57
C ALA A 487 18.02 4.23 23.40
N SER A 488 19.30 3.93 23.18
CA SER A 488 19.72 2.80 22.35
C SER A 488 20.50 1.82 23.21
N ILE A 489 19.97 0.59 23.30
CA ILE A 489 20.56 -0.52 24.06
C ILE A 489 20.59 -1.72 23.11
N PRO A 490 21.77 -2.12 22.62
CA PRO A 490 21.89 -3.24 21.70
C PRO A 490 21.33 -4.53 22.32
N ASN A 491 20.59 -5.30 21.53
CA ASN A 491 20.07 -6.60 21.95
C ASN A 491 19.93 -7.55 20.75
N ASP A 492 20.82 -8.53 20.69
CA ASP A 492 20.91 -9.50 19.58
C ASP A 492 19.71 -10.48 19.55
N GLU A 493 19.03 -10.68 20.69
CA GLU A 493 17.87 -11.57 20.80
C GLU A 493 16.57 -10.93 20.30
N GLN A 494 16.42 -9.60 20.45
CA GLN A 494 15.29 -8.84 19.89
C GLN A 494 15.75 -7.71 19.00
N LYS A 495 15.66 -7.93 17.69
CA LYS A 495 15.92 -6.91 16.68
C LYS A 495 14.76 -5.91 16.56
N GLY A 496 15.11 -4.66 16.26
CA GLY A 496 14.19 -3.54 16.07
C GLY A 496 14.13 -2.60 17.28
N ALA A 497 13.03 -2.66 18.02
CA ALA A 497 12.83 -1.87 19.23
C ALA A 497 12.06 -2.66 20.28
N SER A 498 12.20 -2.25 21.54
CA SER A 498 11.42 -2.79 22.65
C SER A 498 11.16 -1.72 23.72
N ILE A 499 10.23 -2.00 24.62
CA ILE A 499 9.89 -1.16 25.77
C ILE A 499 10.31 -1.88 27.04
N TYR A 500 11.21 -1.25 27.80
CA TYR A 500 11.72 -1.77 29.06
C TYR A 500 10.97 -1.10 30.22
N LEU A 501 10.73 -1.86 31.29
CA LEU A 501 10.14 -1.36 32.52
C LEU A 501 11.14 -1.51 33.66
N TYR A 502 11.46 -0.41 34.32
CA TYR A 502 12.25 -0.39 35.53
C TYR A 502 11.38 0.05 36.70
N LYS A 503 11.60 -0.58 37.86
CA LYS A 503 10.93 -0.28 39.11
C LYS A 503 11.92 -0.40 40.26
N ASP A 504 11.89 0.57 41.17
CA ASP A 504 12.80 0.64 42.32
C ASP A 504 14.29 0.60 41.91
N GLY A 505 14.60 1.15 40.73
CA GLY A 505 15.93 1.16 40.13
C GLY A 505 16.39 -0.16 39.49
N ASN A 506 15.53 -1.18 39.41
CA ASN A 506 15.85 -2.50 38.83
C ASN A 506 15.01 -2.76 37.57
N LYS A 507 15.61 -3.41 36.56
CA LYS A 507 14.88 -3.85 35.35
C LYS A 507 13.89 -4.95 35.74
N GLN A 508 12.60 -4.70 35.53
CA GLN A 508 11.53 -5.67 35.76
C GLN A 508 11.23 -6.48 34.51
N SER A 509 11.23 -5.82 33.35
CA SER A 509 10.98 -6.44 32.05
C SER A 509 11.74 -5.70 30.97
N ASP A 510 12.24 -6.45 29.99
CA ASP A 510 12.75 -5.95 28.70
C ASP A 510 11.74 -6.08 27.56
N HIS A 511 10.52 -6.55 27.86
CA HIS A 511 9.40 -6.77 26.92
C HIS A 511 8.08 -6.26 27.49
N PHE A 512 8.11 -5.09 28.13
CA PHE A 512 6.91 -4.53 28.70
C PHE A 512 5.94 -4.13 27.60
N GLN A 513 4.71 -4.65 27.64
CA GLN A 513 3.65 -4.26 26.70
C GLN A 513 2.61 -3.39 27.42
N PRO A 514 2.73 -2.05 27.37
CA PRO A 514 1.71 -1.20 27.96
C PRO A 514 0.34 -1.41 27.29
N PRO A 515 -0.78 -1.24 28.03
CA PRO A 515 -2.10 -1.42 27.45
C PRO A 515 -2.38 -0.39 26.36
N SER A 516 -2.76 -0.86 25.17
CA SER A 516 -3.14 0.01 24.05
C SER A 516 -4.50 0.70 24.29
N LYS A 517 -4.83 1.69 23.43
CA LYS A 517 -6.14 2.36 23.47
C LYS A 517 -7.28 1.33 23.34
N PRO A 518 -8.19 1.22 24.32
CA PRO A 518 -9.33 0.31 24.23
C PRO A 518 -10.31 0.71 23.11
N GLY A 519 -11.03 -0.28 22.57
CA GLY A 519 -12.09 -0.04 21.57
C GLY A 519 -13.29 0.72 22.15
N ARG A 520 -14.16 1.23 21.28
CA ARG A 520 -15.40 1.92 21.71
C ARG A 520 -16.28 0.99 22.58
N PRO A 521 -16.88 1.49 23.67
CA PRO A 521 -17.83 0.72 24.47
C PRO A 521 -19.17 0.51 23.74
N ASN A 522 -19.88 -0.58 24.01
CA ASN A 522 -21.19 -0.87 23.41
C ASN A 522 -22.31 -0.84 24.46
N ALA A 523 -23.41 -0.15 24.17
CA ALA A 523 -24.61 -0.22 25.00
C ALA A 523 -25.33 -1.56 24.80
N SER A 524 -25.74 -2.23 25.86
CA SER A 524 -26.52 -3.48 25.78
C SER A 524 -27.92 -3.38 26.35
N ASP A 525 -28.15 -2.52 27.34
CA ASP A 525 -29.49 -2.21 27.87
C ASP A 525 -29.55 -0.74 28.26
N VAL A 526 -30.62 -0.06 27.86
CA VAL A 526 -30.84 1.37 28.11
C VAL A 526 -32.23 1.53 28.71
N THR A 527 -32.29 2.05 29.93
CA THR A 527 -33.53 2.41 30.62
C THR A 527 -33.66 3.92 30.74
N HIS A 528 -34.72 4.38 31.39
CA HIS A 528 -34.91 5.79 31.73
C HIS A 528 -33.86 6.30 32.75
N ASP A 529 -33.29 5.41 33.56
CA ASP A 529 -32.45 5.72 34.72
C ASP A 529 -31.12 4.96 34.76
N SER A 530 -30.83 4.11 33.78
CA SER A 530 -29.60 3.33 33.74
C SER A 530 -29.17 2.97 32.32
N VAL A 531 -27.87 2.73 32.15
CA VAL A 531 -27.27 2.25 30.91
C VAL A 531 -26.25 1.16 31.25
N THR A 532 -26.37 -0.01 30.61
CA THR A 532 -25.38 -1.08 30.70
C THR A 532 -24.43 -1.02 29.51
N ILE A 533 -23.14 -0.96 29.81
CA ILE A 533 -22.05 -0.84 28.84
C ILE A 533 -21.18 -2.11 28.85
N LYS A 534 -20.92 -2.66 27.66
CA LYS A 534 -19.91 -3.70 27.43
C LYS A 534 -18.58 -3.08 27.00
N LEU A 535 -17.49 -3.54 27.62
CA LEU A 535 -16.11 -3.11 27.45
C LEU A 535 -15.35 -4.12 26.58
N ASN A 536 -14.35 -3.62 25.85
CA ASN A 536 -13.47 -4.45 25.03
C ASN A 536 -12.05 -4.46 25.62
N HIS A 537 -11.38 -5.61 25.56
CA HIS A 537 -9.97 -5.68 25.98
C HIS A 537 -9.08 -4.87 25.02
N PRO A 538 -8.01 -4.22 25.52
CA PRO A 538 -6.98 -3.65 24.66
C PRO A 538 -6.36 -4.70 23.74
N GLN A 539 -6.03 -4.33 22.51
CA GLN A 539 -5.35 -5.20 21.55
C GLN A 539 -3.96 -5.63 22.03
N TYR A 540 -3.22 -4.71 22.66
CA TYR A 540 -1.88 -4.96 23.23
C TYR A 540 -1.89 -4.69 24.73
N GLY A 541 -1.07 -5.41 25.49
CA GLY A 541 -0.90 -5.20 26.94
C GLY A 541 -2.10 -5.58 27.79
N SER A 542 -3.01 -6.44 27.29
CA SER A 542 -4.19 -6.91 28.05
C SER A 542 -3.80 -7.72 29.29
N SER A 543 -2.65 -8.42 29.27
CA SER A 543 -2.06 -9.11 30.42
C SER A 543 -1.72 -8.17 31.57
N GLU A 544 -1.21 -6.98 31.25
CA GLU A 544 -0.77 -5.95 32.20
C GLU A 544 -1.94 -5.19 32.86
N VAL A 545 -3.15 -5.30 32.31
CA VAL A 545 -4.33 -4.62 32.84
C VAL A 545 -4.74 -5.20 34.19
N THR A 546 -5.00 -4.32 35.15
CA THR A 546 -5.52 -4.64 36.49
C THR A 546 -7.02 -4.36 36.59
N HIS A 547 -7.47 -3.21 36.06
CA HIS A 547 -8.85 -2.78 36.07
C HIS A 547 -9.09 -1.73 34.96
N TYR A 548 -10.37 -1.43 34.70
CA TYR A 548 -10.84 -0.38 33.81
C TYR A 548 -11.42 0.79 34.60
N LEU A 549 -11.26 2.00 34.06
CA LEU A 549 -11.92 3.22 34.53
C LEU A 549 -12.98 3.62 33.51
N VAL A 550 -14.24 3.34 33.79
CA VAL A 550 -15.38 3.74 32.95
C VAL A 550 -15.79 5.15 33.34
N GLU A 551 -15.72 6.09 32.42
CA GLU A 551 -16.06 7.50 32.58
C GLU A 551 -17.40 7.81 31.89
N TYR A 552 -18.28 8.58 32.52
CA TYR A 552 -19.55 9.03 31.95
C TYR A 552 -19.89 10.49 32.28
N CYS A 553 -20.62 11.18 31.39
CA CYS A 553 -21.13 12.54 31.63
C CYS A 553 -22.41 12.84 30.85
N ALA A 554 -23.33 13.61 31.44
CA ALA A 554 -24.51 14.16 30.74
C ALA A 554 -24.17 15.41 29.91
N ASN A 555 -23.20 16.19 30.38
CA ASN A 555 -22.71 17.39 29.72
C ASN A 555 -21.22 17.53 30.07
N GLU A 556 -20.36 17.64 29.05
CA GLU A 556 -18.91 17.70 29.24
C GLU A 556 -18.46 18.89 30.10
N SER A 557 -19.25 19.98 30.12
CA SER A 557 -18.98 21.16 30.96
C SER A 557 -19.13 20.88 32.46
N LEU A 558 -19.87 19.85 32.86
CA LEU A 558 -20.05 19.43 34.25
C LEU A 558 -18.99 18.41 34.71
N GLY A 559 -18.09 17.99 33.81
CA GLY A 559 -17.04 17.02 34.08
C GLY A 559 -17.47 15.55 33.94
N TRP A 560 -16.48 14.66 33.88
CA TRP A 560 -16.66 13.22 33.76
C TRP A 560 -16.67 12.56 35.15
N GLN A 561 -17.70 11.77 35.43
CA GLN A 561 -17.75 10.86 36.58
C GLN A 561 -17.11 9.52 36.19
N PHE A 562 -16.66 8.71 37.16
CA PHE A 562 -16.03 7.42 36.84
C PHE A 562 -16.37 6.29 37.81
N ILE A 563 -16.34 5.06 37.29
CA ILE A 563 -16.53 3.80 38.03
C ILE A 563 -15.34 2.87 37.72
N LYS A 564 -14.86 2.16 38.74
CA LYS A 564 -13.81 1.15 38.60
C LYS A 564 -14.41 -0.20 38.30
N VAL A 565 -13.97 -0.84 37.23
CA VAL A 565 -14.43 -2.17 36.81
C VAL A 565 -13.25 -3.13 36.81
N PRO A 566 -13.27 -4.24 37.56
CA PRO A 566 -12.15 -5.19 37.59
C PRO A 566 -11.96 -5.84 36.21
N LYS A 567 -10.73 -6.25 35.88
CA LYS A 567 -10.43 -6.90 34.58
C LYS A 567 -11.27 -8.15 34.30
N SER A 568 -11.74 -8.85 35.34
CA SER A 568 -12.61 -10.03 35.24
C SER A 568 -14.03 -9.70 34.76
N SER A 569 -14.44 -8.44 34.76
CA SER A 569 -15.76 -7.98 34.37
C SER A 569 -15.66 -7.08 33.15
N ILE A 570 -16.31 -7.49 32.05
CA ILE A 570 -16.37 -6.71 30.81
C ILE A 570 -17.72 -6.01 30.63
N GLU A 571 -18.63 -6.09 31.61
CA GLU A 571 -19.91 -5.38 31.60
C GLU A 571 -20.03 -4.50 32.85
N CYS A 572 -20.63 -3.32 32.70
CA CYS A 572 -20.84 -2.37 33.78
C CYS A 572 -22.17 -1.63 33.59
N THR A 573 -23.04 -1.67 34.60
CA THR A 573 -24.29 -0.89 34.63
C THR A 573 -24.10 0.40 35.40
N VAL A 574 -24.39 1.53 34.75
CA VAL A 574 -24.40 2.86 35.37
C VAL A 574 -25.85 3.24 35.64
N SER A 575 -26.23 3.34 36.91
CA SER A 575 -27.59 3.66 37.36
C SER A 575 -27.71 5.08 37.94
N GLY A 576 -28.94 5.53 38.21
CA GLY A 576 -29.22 6.86 38.75
C GLY A 576 -29.14 7.99 37.70
N LEU A 577 -29.31 7.64 36.42
CA LEU A 577 -29.35 8.58 35.31
C LEU A 577 -30.71 9.29 35.25
N LEU A 578 -30.74 10.45 34.61
CA LEU A 578 -31.98 11.20 34.38
C LEU A 578 -32.69 10.72 33.11
N PRO A 579 -34.03 10.61 33.09
CA PRO A 579 -34.80 10.29 31.88
C PRO A 579 -34.60 11.33 30.77
N HIS A 580 -34.76 10.89 29.53
CA HIS A 580 -34.64 11.71 28.32
C HIS A 580 -33.32 12.49 28.20
N THR A 581 -32.24 12.05 28.86
CA THR A 581 -30.99 12.80 28.95
C THR A 581 -29.89 12.10 28.16
N GLY A 582 -29.15 12.86 27.36
CA GLY A 582 -28.00 12.36 26.60
C GLY A 582 -26.79 12.18 27.50
N TYR A 583 -26.22 10.98 27.54
CA TYR A 583 -24.97 10.66 28.22
C TYR A 583 -23.91 10.24 27.21
N ARG A 584 -22.65 10.51 27.54
CA ARG A 584 -21.49 9.96 26.85
C ARG A 584 -20.75 9.01 27.77
N PHE A 585 -20.32 7.87 27.27
CA PHE A 585 -19.57 6.84 28.00
C PHE A 585 -18.25 6.53 27.30
N ARG A 586 -17.15 6.47 28.04
CA ARG A 586 -15.82 6.09 27.54
C ARG A 586 -15.03 5.39 28.65
N TYR A 587 -13.89 4.76 28.36
CA TYR A 587 -13.10 4.10 29.40
C TYR A 587 -11.60 4.05 29.11
N LYS A 588 -10.82 3.74 30.15
CA LYS A 588 -9.35 3.53 30.09
C LYS A 588 -8.98 2.21 30.72
N ALA A 589 -7.93 1.57 30.22
CA ALA A 589 -7.30 0.41 30.86
C ALA A 589 -6.18 0.86 31.80
N VAL A 590 -6.04 0.23 32.97
CA VAL A 590 -5.07 0.62 34.00
C VAL A 590 -4.12 -0.53 34.31
N CYS A 591 -2.82 -0.28 34.26
CA CYS A 591 -1.75 -1.19 34.69
C CYS A 591 -0.91 -0.56 35.82
N PRO A 592 -0.01 -1.31 36.50
CA PRO A 592 0.82 -0.77 37.58
C PRO A 592 1.72 0.39 37.15
N ALA A 593 2.12 0.44 35.88
CA ALA A 593 2.95 1.50 35.32
C ALA A 593 2.16 2.75 34.90
N GLY A 594 0.84 2.68 34.73
CA GLY A 594 0.04 3.81 34.25
C GLY A 594 -1.29 3.44 33.61
N VAL A 595 -1.85 4.37 32.83
CA VAL A 595 -3.15 4.21 32.15
C VAL A 595 -2.99 4.26 30.63
N SER A 596 -3.88 3.59 29.90
CA SER A 596 -3.99 3.72 28.45
C SER A 596 -4.57 5.08 28.04
N LEU A 597 -4.53 5.38 26.74
CA LEU A 597 -5.40 6.40 26.17
C LEU A 597 -6.88 6.04 26.37
N THR A 598 -7.73 7.07 26.43
CA THR A 598 -9.17 6.92 26.56
C THR A 598 -9.78 6.33 25.29
N SER A 599 -10.75 5.42 25.44
CA SER A 599 -11.55 4.91 24.33
C SER A 599 -12.30 6.04 23.60
N GLU A 600 -12.82 5.74 22.42
CA GLU A 600 -13.88 6.58 21.86
C GLU A 600 -15.10 6.59 22.78
N ALA A 601 -15.82 7.72 22.78
CA ALA A 601 -17.03 7.86 23.57
C ALA A 601 -18.25 7.37 22.79
N GLU A 602 -19.11 6.61 23.45
CA GLU A 602 -20.43 6.22 22.95
C GLU A 602 -21.48 7.17 23.50
N SER A 603 -22.34 7.71 22.63
CA SER A 603 -23.40 8.66 23.01
C SER A 603 -24.74 7.93 23.08
N ILE A 604 -25.36 7.93 24.26
CA ILE A 604 -26.56 7.17 24.56
C ILE A 604 -27.56 8.12 25.21
N LYS A 605 -28.78 8.19 24.68
CA LYS A 605 -29.88 8.92 25.30
C LYS A 605 -30.73 7.95 26.10
N THR A 606 -30.95 8.24 27.38
CA THR A 606 -31.87 7.45 28.22
C THR A 606 -33.31 7.59 27.72
N LEU A 607 -34.13 6.59 28.03
CA LEU A 607 -35.52 6.56 27.58
C LEU A 607 -36.33 7.74 28.15
N PRO A 608 -37.36 8.22 27.43
CA PRO A 608 -38.11 9.42 27.79
C PRO A 608 -38.87 9.31 29.11
N THR A 609 -39.34 8.11 29.45
CA THR A 609 -40.11 7.85 30.69
C THR A 609 -39.75 6.49 31.26
N SER A 610 -40.06 6.29 32.55
CA SER A 610 -40.16 4.93 33.11
C SER A 610 -41.23 4.11 32.35
N PRO A 611 -41.22 2.77 32.46
CA PRO A 611 -42.33 1.97 31.96
C PRO A 611 -43.67 2.40 32.58
N PRO A 612 -44.79 2.30 31.84
CA PRO A 612 -46.14 2.37 32.41
C PRO A 612 -46.36 1.27 33.45
N GLY A 613 -47.41 1.43 34.27
CA GLY A 613 -47.88 0.37 35.14
C GLY A 613 -48.24 -0.91 34.36
N MET A 614 -48.21 -2.04 35.04
CA MET A 614 -48.68 -3.30 34.46
C MET A 614 -50.15 -3.19 34.06
N ALA A 615 -50.54 -3.79 32.94
CA ALA A 615 -51.94 -3.83 32.52
C ALA A 615 -52.78 -4.64 33.53
N GLU A 616 -53.94 -4.11 33.89
CA GLU A 616 -54.94 -4.75 34.74
C GLU A 616 -56.21 -5.04 33.92
N GLU A 617 -56.79 -6.22 34.14
CA GLU A 617 -58.03 -6.66 33.51
C GLU A 617 -59.24 -5.90 34.07
N ILE A 618 -60.11 -5.40 33.17
CA ILE A 618 -61.41 -4.83 33.55
C ILE A 618 -62.56 -5.76 33.17
N ASP A 619 -62.57 -6.29 31.95
CA ASP A 619 -63.69 -7.06 31.38
C ASP A 619 -63.21 -8.01 30.27
N VAL A 620 -63.84 -9.19 30.15
CA VAL A 620 -63.43 -10.25 29.22
C VAL A 620 -64.63 -11.02 28.67
N ASP A 621 -64.72 -11.11 27.34
CA ASP A 621 -65.77 -11.78 26.58
C ASP A 621 -65.21 -12.88 25.65
N LEU A 622 -66.08 -13.49 24.83
CA LEU A 622 -65.72 -14.52 23.84
C LEU A 622 -64.65 -14.03 22.84
N GLU A 623 -64.74 -12.76 22.39
CA GLU A 623 -63.86 -12.22 21.34
C GLU A 623 -63.22 -10.85 21.71
N GLU A 624 -63.25 -10.44 22.97
CA GLU A 624 -62.71 -9.13 23.37
C GLU A 624 -62.20 -9.09 24.82
N ILE A 625 -61.13 -8.32 25.06
CA ILE A 625 -60.53 -8.08 26.39
C ILE A 625 -60.39 -6.57 26.60
N THR A 626 -60.81 -6.06 27.76
CA THR A 626 -60.63 -4.65 28.16
C THR A 626 -59.59 -4.54 29.28
N VAL A 627 -58.57 -3.69 29.09
CA VAL A 627 -57.46 -3.48 30.04
C VAL A 627 -57.25 -2.01 30.41
N THR A 628 -56.70 -1.76 31.60
CA THR A 628 -56.28 -0.44 32.10
C THR A 628 -54.89 -0.46 32.72
N TRP A 629 -54.25 0.70 32.89
CA TRP A 629 -52.91 0.84 33.46
C TRP A 629 -52.66 2.21 34.10
N THR A 630 -51.56 2.35 34.83
CA THR A 630 -51.12 3.64 35.40
C THR A 630 -50.08 4.35 34.51
N LYS A 631 -50.01 5.68 34.62
CA LYS A 631 -48.99 6.49 33.93
C LYS A 631 -47.59 6.18 34.45
N PRO A 632 -46.54 6.35 33.62
CA PRO A 632 -45.16 6.32 34.08
C PRO A 632 -44.90 7.22 35.29
N ASP A 633 -44.24 6.67 36.32
CA ASP A 633 -43.86 7.40 37.53
C ASP A 633 -42.84 8.53 37.27
N MET A 634 -41.95 8.31 36.30
CA MET A 634 -40.92 9.28 35.92
C MET A 634 -41.09 9.68 34.46
N VAL A 635 -41.26 10.98 34.23
CA VAL A 635 -41.32 11.59 32.90
C VAL A 635 -40.15 12.56 32.74
N GLY A 636 -39.43 12.45 31.65
CA GLY A 636 -38.30 13.34 31.33
C GLY A 636 -38.73 14.80 31.21
N ASN A 637 -37.80 15.71 31.48
CA ASN A 637 -38.08 17.14 31.40
C ASN A 637 -38.42 17.54 29.94
N GLY A 638 -39.56 18.22 29.74
CA GLY A 638 -40.05 18.61 28.42
C GLY A 638 -40.70 17.49 27.61
N VAL A 639 -40.89 16.30 28.19
CA VAL A 639 -41.55 15.16 27.55
C VAL A 639 -43.05 15.18 27.88
N SER A 640 -43.91 15.08 26.86
CA SER A 640 -45.35 14.88 26.99
C SER A 640 -45.76 13.52 26.45
N ILE A 641 -46.61 12.81 27.20
CA ILE A 641 -47.20 11.54 26.76
C ILE A 641 -48.34 11.87 25.79
N GLU A 642 -48.24 11.37 24.54
CA GLU A 642 -49.25 11.62 23.50
C GLU A 642 -50.31 10.52 23.47
N ASN A 643 -49.87 9.26 23.53
CA ASN A 643 -50.73 8.07 23.53
C ASN A 643 -49.99 6.86 24.12
N TYR A 644 -50.73 5.77 24.29
CA TYR A 644 -50.21 4.49 24.71
C TYR A 644 -50.32 3.47 23.58
N VAL A 645 -49.30 2.65 23.41
CA VAL A 645 -49.31 1.51 22.51
C VAL A 645 -49.56 0.26 23.34
N VAL A 646 -50.74 -0.32 23.17
CA VAL A 646 -51.12 -1.61 23.75
C VAL A 646 -50.63 -2.68 22.78
N GLU A 647 -49.67 -3.47 23.25
CA GLU A 647 -49.12 -4.61 22.53
C GLU A 647 -49.74 -5.87 23.13
N TYR A 648 -50.41 -6.66 22.31
CA TYR A 648 -50.94 -7.95 22.73
C TYR A 648 -50.59 -9.06 21.74
N ARG A 649 -50.45 -10.29 22.22
CA ARG A 649 -50.22 -11.47 21.40
C ARG A 649 -50.86 -12.69 22.02
N ASN A 650 -51.40 -13.58 21.19
CA ASN A 650 -51.90 -14.87 21.65
C ASN A 650 -50.72 -15.66 22.26
N LYS A 651 -50.93 -16.18 23.47
CA LYS A 651 -49.97 -16.95 24.27
C LYS A 651 -49.61 -18.28 23.61
N GLU A 652 -50.49 -18.85 22.79
CA GLU A 652 -50.28 -20.13 22.08
C GLU A 652 -49.59 -19.95 20.72
N ASN A 653 -49.66 -18.75 20.12
CA ASN A 653 -48.94 -18.38 18.88
C ASN A 653 -47.57 -17.74 19.18
N GLU A 654 -46.69 -18.43 19.91
CA GLU A 654 -45.35 -17.90 20.23
C GLU A 654 -44.44 -17.68 19.00
N ASN A 655 -44.80 -18.26 17.84
CA ASN A 655 -44.04 -18.17 16.58
C ASN A 655 -44.35 -16.95 15.69
N LYS A 656 -45.21 -16.02 16.13
CA LYS A 656 -45.26 -14.65 15.56
C LYS A 656 -44.47 -13.71 16.48
N ALA A 657 -43.34 -13.20 16.00
CA ALA A 657 -42.57 -12.18 16.70
C ALA A 657 -43.31 -10.82 16.81
N ASP A 658 -44.36 -10.62 16.01
CA ASP A 658 -45.10 -9.37 15.97
C ASP A 658 -46.22 -9.36 17.01
N TRP A 659 -46.03 -8.53 18.04
CA TRP A 659 -47.12 -8.08 18.89
C TRP A 659 -48.11 -7.29 18.04
N GLU A 660 -49.40 -7.59 18.17
CA GLU A 660 -50.43 -6.73 17.61
C GLU A 660 -50.44 -5.41 18.39
N LYS A 661 -50.31 -4.29 17.66
CA LYS A 661 -50.18 -2.96 18.27
C LYS A 661 -51.44 -2.15 18.04
N LYS A 662 -51.98 -1.59 19.12
CA LYS A 662 -53.10 -0.66 19.06
C LYS A 662 -52.79 0.59 19.86
N THR A 663 -53.21 1.73 19.34
CA THR A 663 -53.00 3.03 19.97
C THR A 663 -54.23 3.41 20.80
N SER A 664 -54.02 3.82 22.04
CA SER A 664 -55.03 4.37 22.93
C SER A 664 -54.67 5.80 23.34
N GLU A 665 -55.63 6.72 23.27
CA GLU A 665 -55.47 8.12 23.73
C GLU A 665 -55.62 8.26 25.25
N GLY A 666 -56.11 7.22 25.94
CA GLY A 666 -56.29 7.18 27.39
C GLY A 666 -55.72 5.92 28.02
N GLU A 667 -55.90 5.78 29.33
CA GLU A 667 -55.32 4.70 30.16
C GLU A 667 -56.21 3.44 30.22
N VAL A 668 -57.17 3.33 29.30
CA VAL A 668 -58.08 2.18 29.14
C VAL A 668 -58.15 1.85 27.66
N TYR A 669 -58.10 0.57 27.30
CA TYR A 669 -58.28 0.12 25.92
C TYR A 669 -59.03 -1.21 25.84
N LYS A 670 -59.94 -1.28 24.87
CA LYS A 670 -60.71 -2.48 24.54
C LYS A 670 -60.13 -3.13 23.29
N ILE A 671 -59.66 -4.36 23.42
CA ILE A 671 -59.02 -5.15 22.36
C ILE A 671 -60.09 -6.06 21.71
N PRO A 672 -60.54 -5.78 20.48
CA PRO A 672 -61.56 -6.57 19.81
C PRO A 672 -60.98 -7.66 18.88
N GLY A 673 -61.78 -8.67 18.53
CA GLY A 673 -61.45 -9.67 17.51
C GLY A 673 -60.53 -10.79 17.98
N LEU A 674 -60.57 -11.11 19.28
CA LEU A 674 -59.80 -12.16 19.92
C LEU A 674 -60.47 -13.52 19.71
N GLN A 675 -59.68 -14.59 19.70
CA GLN A 675 -60.21 -15.95 19.63
C GLN A 675 -60.83 -16.38 20.97
N PRO A 676 -61.96 -17.09 20.98
CA PRO A 676 -62.55 -17.72 22.16
C PRO A 676 -61.60 -18.72 22.86
N ASP A 677 -61.74 -18.90 24.17
CA ASP A 677 -60.97 -19.81 25.04
C ASP A 677 -59.43 -19.70 24.91
N THR A 678 -58.92 -18.49 24.68
CA THR A 678 -57.52 -18.27 24.30
C THR A 678 -56.84 -17.25 25.22
N ALA A 679 -55.65 -17.57 25.72
CA ALA A 679 -54.82 -16.67 26.53
C ALA A 679 -54.02 -15.68 25.68
N TYR A 680 -53.93 -14.43 26.11
CA TYR A 680 -53.15 -13.36 25.47
C TYR A 680 -52.15 -12.75 26.45
N TYR A 681 -50.91 -12.58 26.01
CA TYR A 681 -49.93 -11.71 26.67
C TYR A 681 -50.19 -10.26 26.29
N ILE A 682 -50.19 -9.35 27.26
CA ILE A 682 -50.45 -7.92 27.06
C ILE A 682 -49.36 -7.12 27.77
N ARG A 683 -48.81 -6.11 27.10
CA ARG A 683 -47.88 -5.13 27.65
C ARG A 683 -48.12 -3.76 27.05
N ILE A 684 -47.74 -2.71 27.77
CA ILE A 684 -48.04 -1.33 27.38
C ILE A 684 -46.75 -0.55 27.25
N THR A 685 -46.68 0.25 26.20
CA THR A 685 -45.60 1.19 25.96
C THR A 685 -46.17 2.60 25.88
N CYS A 686 -45.50 3.55 26.53
CA CYS A 686 -45.87 4.96 26.45
C CYS A 686 -45.18 5.60 25.25
N ASN A 687 -45.94 6.28 24.39
CA ASN A 687 -45.43 7.00 23.24
C ASN A 687 -45.43 8.51 23.53
N CYS A 688 -44.25 9.14 23.41
CA CYS A 688 -44.01 10.53 23.75
C CYS A 688 -43.70 11.39 22.52
N GLY A 689 -44.28 11.03 21.36
CA GLY A 689 -44.08 11.75 20.10
C GLY A 689 -42.63 11.76 19.64
N GLU A 690 -42.10 12.96 19.34
CA GLU A 690 -40.70 13.15 18.93
C GLU A 690 -39.68 12.74 20.00
N SER A 691 -40.10 12.57 21.26
CA SER A 691 -39.23 12.15 22.36
C SER A 691 -38.98 10.64 22.40
N GLY A 692 -39.68 9.85 21.59
CA GLY A 692 -39.56 8.39 21.51
C GLY A 692 -40.54 7.63 22.42
N GLN A 693 -40.26 6.35 22.63
CA GLN A 693 -41.10 5.42 23.40
C GLN A 693 -40.42 4.98 24.71
N SER A 694 -41.22 4.65 25.73
CA SER A 694 -40.73 4.03 26.97
C SER A 694 -40.26 2.59 26.74
N LYS A 695 -39.63 1.99 27.76
CA LYS A 695 -39.53 0.52 27.85
C LYS A 695 -40.93 -0.05 28.13
N GLU A 696 -41.17 -1.28 27.72
CA GLU A 696 -42.48 -1.92 27.88
C GLU A 696 -42.78 -2.18 29.36
N SER A 697 -44.06 -2.12 29.74
CA SER A 697 -44.52 -2.56 31.06
C SER A 697 -44.20 -4.04 31.28
N LEU A 698 -44.34 -4.50 32.52
CA LEU A 698 -44.41 -5.94 32.78
C LEU A 698 -45.56 -6.55 31.97
N THR A 699 -45.32 -7.74 31.42
CA THR A 699 -46.29 -8.47 30.60
C THR A 699 -47.28 -9.22 31.50
N VAL A 700 -48.58 -9.01 31.27
CA VAL A 700 -49.67 -9.75 31.93
C VAL A 700 -50.25 -10.80 30.98
N SER A 701 -50.89 -11.85 31.49
CA SER A 701 -51.54 -12.92 30.71
C SER A 701 -53.04 -12.98 31.07
N ILE A 702 -53.95 -12.81 30.10
CA ILE A 702 -55.42 -12.76 30.27
C ILE A 702 -56.11 -13.67 29.22
N SER A 703 -57.19 -14.41 29.56
CA SER A 703 -57.83 -15.41 28.65
C SER A 703 -59.31 -15.16 28.35
N THR A 704 -59.76 -15.33 27.10
CA THR A 704 -61.17 -15.23 26.61
C THR A 704 -62.03 -16.48 26.93
N VAL A 705 -63.36 -16.44 26.73
CA VAL A 705 -64.36 -17.51 27.05
C VAL A 705 -64.65 -18.43 25.82
N GLY A 706 -65.17 -19.69 25.90
CA GLY A 706 -65.47 -20.55 24.68
C GLY A 706 -66.64 -21.58 24.71
N GLU A 707 -66.99 -22.21 23.54
CA GLU A 707 -67.99 -23.32 23.37
C GLU A 707 -67.68 -24.36 22.23
N ASN A 708 -68.21 -25.60 22.35
CA ASN A 708 -67.74 -26.94 21.84
C ASN A 708 -67.86 -27.36 20.33
N ILE A 709 -66.95 -28.29 19.94
CA ILE A 709 -66.90 -29.35 18.87
C ILE A 709 -66.07 -29.14 17.56
N SER A 710 -64.91 -29.84 17.52
CA SER A 710 -64.21 -30.64 16.47
C SER A 710 -64.00 -30.15 15.02
N THR A 711 -62.72 -29.99 14.63
CA THR A 711 -62.15 -30.53 13.36
C THR A 711 -60.71 -31.00 13.58
N HIS A 712 -60.48 -32.31 13.54
CA HIS A 712 -59.15 -32.93 13.45
C HIS A 712 -58.71 -33.03 11.99
N ILE A 713 -57.50 -32.58 11.67
CA ILE A 713 -56.78 -32.85 10.41
C ILE A 713 -55.83 -34.04 10.67
N SER A 714 -55.65 -34.94 9.70
CA SER A 714 -55.06 -36.28 9.89
C SER A 714 -53.69 -36.43 9.20
N VAL A 715 -52.88 -37.37 9.70
CA VAL A 715 -51.54 -37.78 9.22
C VAL A 715 -51.46 -38.12 7.71
N SER A 716 -52.60 -38.36 7.07
CA SER A 716 -52.75 -38.54 5.61
C SER A 716 -52.24 -37.37 4.78
N ASP A 717 -52.06 -36.20 5.39
CA ASP A 717 -51.82 -34.93 4.69
C ASP A 717 -50.32 -34.59 4.62
N ILE A 718 -49.46 -35.38 5.27
CA ILE A 718 -47.99 -35.20 5.24
C ILE A 718 -47.40 -35.36 3.83
N PRO A 719 -47.84 -36.30 2.96
CA PRO A 719 -47.43 -36.32 1.55
C PRO A 719 -47.83 -35.03 0.81
N GLU A 720 -48.94 -34.40 1.19
CA GLU A 720 -49.41 -33.14 0.62
C GLU A 720 -48.59 -31.94 1.16
N LEU A 721 -48.15 -31.97 2.42
CA LEU A 721 -47.16 -31.03 2.97
C LEU A 721 -45.77 -31.17 2.33
N ILE A 722 -45.31 -32.40 2.06
CA ILE A 722 -44.08 -32.65 1.28
C ILE A 722 -44.28 -32.20 -0.17
N LYS A 723 -45.50 -32.32 -0.71
CA LYS A 723 -45.85 -31.81 -2.04
C LYS A 723 -45.97 -30.29 -2.07
N ILE A 724 -46.35 -29.62 -0.98
CA ILE A 724 -46.29 -28.17 -0.80
C ILE A 724 -44.84 -27.72 -0.65
N PHE A 725 -44.01 -28.49 0.06
CA PHE A 725 -42.56 -28.27 0.13
C PHE A 725 -41.92 -28.44 -1.26
N LYS A 726 -42.40 -29.40 -2.07
CA LYS A 726 -42.05 -29.51 -3.49
C LYS A 726 -42.64 -28.38 -4.32
N GLN A 727 -43.90 -27.97 -4.20
CA GLN A 727 -44.55 -26.94 -5.02
C GLN A 727 -44.07 -25.52 -4.72
N ASN A 728 -43.80 -25.20 -3.46
CA ASN A 728 -43.18 -23.93 -3.07
C ASN A 728 -41.74 -23.86 -3.59
N ASN A 729 -41.05 -24.99 -3.69
CA ASN A 729 -39.72 -25.05 -4.29
C ASN A 729 -39.76 -25.24 -5.82
N GLU A 730 -40.76 -25.87 -6.42
CA GLU A 730 -40.96 -26.09 -7.87
C GLU A 730 -41.49 -24.82 -8.55
N GLY A 731 -42.23 -23.97 -7.82
CA GLY A 731 -42.55 -22.60 -8.24
C GLY A 731 -41.34 -21.66 -8.20
N LEU A 732 -40.34 -22.00 -7.37
CA LEU A 732 -39.03 -21.33 -7.35
C LEU A 732 -38.03 -22.01 -8.28
N GLU A 733 -38.12 -23.30 -8.60
CA GLU A 733 -37.37 -23.97 -9.68
C GLU A 733 -37.92 -23.56 -11.05
N GLY A 734 -39.23 -23.25 -11.17
CA GLY A 734 -39.85 -22.65 -12.36
C GLY A 734 -39.61 -21.15 -12.53
N GLN A 735 -39.15 -20.45 -11.48
CA GLN A 735 -38.59 -19.09 -11.54
C GLN A 735 -37.05 -19.07 -11.56
N CYS A 736 -36.39 -20.15 -11.13
CA CYS A 736 -34.93 -20.35 -11.17
C CYS A 736 -34.48 -21.26 -12.32
N THR A 737 -35.36 -21.55 -13.28
CA THR A 737 -34.97 -22.15 -14.56
C THR A 737 -35.01 -21.09 -15.65
N LEU A 738 -33.80 -20.61 -15.97
CA LEU A 738 -33.44 -19.92 -17.21
C LEU A 738 -34.37 -18.78 -17.65
N SER A 739 -34.31 -17.66 -16.94
CA SER A 739 -34.22 -16.35 -17.60
C SER A 739 -33.57 -15.34 -16.67
N SER A 740 -32.23 -15.25 -16.77
CA SER A 740 -31.39 -14.07 -16.49
C SER A 740 -31.57 -13.34 -15.14
N ILE A 741 -30.44 -13.05 -14.48
CA ILE A 741 -30.18 -11.92 -13.57
C ILE A 741 -30.49 -12.10 -12.08
N GLY A 742 -29.50 -12.62 -11.33
CA GLY A 742 -29.38 -12.38 -9.88
C GLY A 742 -29.25 -13.62 -8.96
N HIS A 743 -28.25 -14.47 -9.16
CA HIS A 743 -28.19 -15.77 -8.46
C HIS A 743 -27.73 -15.78 -6.99
N ARG A 744 -27.03 -14.77 -6.42
CA ARG A 744 -26.67 -14.81 -4.97
C ARG A 744 -27.73 -14.27 -4.02
N SER A 745 -28.41 -13.19 -4.40
CA SER A 745 -29.53 -12.63 -3.61
C SER A 745 -30.67 -13.65 -3.54
N SER A 746 -31.02 -14.27 -4.66
CA SER A 746 -32.08 -15.26 -4.76
C SER A 746 -31.72 -16.58 -4.09
N ARG A 747 -30.48 -17.09 -4.23
CA ARG A 747 -30.01 -18.31 -3.51
C ARG A 747 -29.97 -18.10 -2.00
N MET A 748 -29.44 -16.99 -1.49
CA MET A 748 -29.40 -16.74 -0.04
C MET A 748 -30.80 -16.57 0.55
N LYS A 749 -31.73 -15.97 -0.23
CA LYS A 749 -33.16 -15.87 0.10
C LYS A 749 -33.85 -17.24 0.07
N LEU A 750 -33.54 -18.09 -0.90
CA LEU A 750 -34.02 -19.47 -1.00
C LEU A 750 -33.50 -20.34 0.15
N THR A 751 -32.20 -20.28 0.46
CA THR A 751 -31.58 -20.97 1.61
C THR A 751 -32.22 -20.57 2.94
N CYS A 752 -32.43 -19.26 3.15
CA CYS A 752 -33.10 -18.76 4.35
C CYS A 752 -34.58 -19.18 4.41
N THR A 753 -35.23 -19.34 3.26
CA THR A 753 -36.62 -19.78 3.15
C THR A 753 -36.76 -21.29 3.41
N VAL A 754 -35.85 -22.13 2.91
CA VAL A 754 -35.81 -23.58 3.18
C VAL A 754 -35.52 -23.85 4.66
N THR A 755 -34.59 -23.10 5.25
CA THR A 755 -34.25 -23.17 6.68
C THR A 755 -35.46 -22.81 7.57
N ASN A 756 -36.16 -21.73 7.25
CA ASN A 756 -37.39 -21.33 7.95
C ASN A 756 -38.54 -22.33 7.73
N SER A 757 -38.63 -22.95 6.54
CA SER A 757 -39.65 -23.95 6.22
C SER A 757 -39.42 -25.27 6.96
N LEU A 758 -38.17 -25.71 7.13
CA LEU A 758 -37.84 -26.90 7.93
C LEU A 758 -38.14 -26.69 9.42
N ASN A 759 -37.85 -25.50 9.96
CA ASN A 759 -38.23 -25.13 11.32
C ASN A 759 -39.75 -25.09 11.49
N SER A 760 -40.45 -24.50 10.52
CA SER A 760 -41.92 -24.47 10.51
C SER A 760 -42.52 -25.88 10.42
N LEU A 761 -41.93 -26.79 9.64
CA LEU A 761 -42.38 -28.18 9.53
C LEU A 761 -42.18 -28.95 10.83
N CYS A 762 -40.99 -28.86 11.45
CA CYS A 762 -40.73 -29.49 12.74
C CYS A 762 -41.67 -28.95 13.82
N GLN A 763 -41.87 -27.64 13.84
CA GLN A 763 -42.79 -26.99 14.77
C GLN A 763 -44.25 -27.40 14.53
N THR A 764 -44.70 -27.51 13.27
CA THR A 764 -46.06 -27.95 12.94
C THR A 764 -46.31 -29.40 13.33
N LEU A 765 -45.34 -30.30 13.08
CA LEU A 765 -45.41 -31.69 13.53
C LEU A 765 -45.40 -31.79 15.06
N CYS A 766 -44.66 -30.91 15.74
CA CYS A 766 -44.65 -30.78 17.20
C CYS A 766 -46.01 -30.33 17.74
N ASP A 767 -46.56 -29.26 17.15
CA ASP A 767 -47.83 -28.64 17.54
C ASP A 767 -49.03 -29.58 17.29
N GLN A 768 -48.96 -30.42 16.25
CA GLN A 768 -49.94 -31.48 15.96
C GLN A 768 -49.75 -32.78 16.75
N GLN A 769 -48.73 -32.85 17.63
CA GLN A 769 -48.37 -34.04 18.43
C GLN A 769 -47.97 -35.28 17.62
N GLU A 770 -47.57 -35.11 16.35
CA GLU A 770 -47.01 -36.17 15.49
C GLU A 770 -45.51 -36.38 15.77
N HIS A 771 -45.21 -36.68 17.03
CA HIS A 771 -43.84 -36.74 17.56
C HIS A 771 -42.94 -37.78 16.87
N GLU A 772 -43.50 -38.86 16.32
CA GLU A 772 -42.73 -39.87 15.57
C GLU A 772 -42.23 -39.33 14.23
N ALA A 773 -43.05 -38.52 13.53
CA ALA A 773 -42.68 -37.87 12.28
C ALA A 773 -41.69 -36.72 12.52
N GLU A 774 -41.87 -35.94 13.59
CA GLU A 774 -40.94 -34.89 14.01
C GLU A 774 -39.54 -35.46 14.31
N LEU A 775 -39.45 -36.57 15.05
CA LEU A 775 -38.19 -37.25 15.35
C LEU A 775 -37.50 -37.77 14.07
N LEU A 776 -38.26 -38.23 13.09
CA LEU A 776 -37.72 -38.68 11.81
C LEU A 776 -37.06 -37.53 11.03
N VAL A 777 -37.70 -36.36 10.99
CA VAL A 777 -37.17 -35.15 10.33
C VAL A 777 -35.90 -34.66 11.05
N LEU A 778 -35.91 -34.63 12.38
CA LEU A 778 -34.73 -34.27 13.18
C LEU A 778 -33.56 -35.25 12.97
N SER A 779 -33.85 -36.55 12.77
CA SER A 779 -32.82 -37.56 12.47
C SER A 779 -32.12 -37.31 11.12
N SER A 780 -32.86 -36.87 10.11
CA SER A 780 -32.29 -36.54 8.79
C SER A 780 -31.44 -35.27 8.82
N ILE A 781 -31.78 -34.29 9.67
CA ILE A 781 -30.98 -33.07 9.89
C ILE A 781 -29.66 -33.40 10.60
N ASP A 782 -29.71 -34.29 11.59
CA ASP A 782 -28.53 -34.75 12.33
C ASP A 782 -27.55 -35.54 11.44
N ALA A 783 -28.05 -36.24 10.42
CA ALA A 783 -27.23 -36.94 9.43
C ALA A 783 -26.30 -36.01 8.62
N LEU A 784 -26.58 -34.71 8.57
CA LEU A 784 -25.68 -33.69 8.00
C LEU A 784 -24.61 -33.18 8.98
N GLY A 785 -24.60 -33.64 10.24
CA GLY A 785 -23.63 -33.24 11.27
C GLY A 785 -24.11 -32.08 12.16
N TYR A 786 -25.37 -31.65 12.03
CA TYR A 786 -25.94 -30.54 12.80
C TYR A 786 -26.69 -31.01 14.05
N CYS A 787 -26.60 -30.26 15.15
CA CYS A 787 -27.08 -30.71 16.45
C CYS A 787 -28.63 -30.79 16.56
N CYS A 788 -29.17 -32.00 16.73
CA CYS A 788 -30.60 -32.29 16.89
C CYS A 788 -31.24 -31.83 18.24
N LYS A 789 -30.49 -31.19 19.14
CA LYS A 789 -31.01 -30.78 20.47
C LYS A 789 -31.78 -29.46 20.47
N SER A 790 -31.64 -28.65 19.42
CA SER A 790 -32.35 -27.37 19.29
C SER A 790 -33.57 -27.55 18.41
N LYS A 791 -34.77 -27.21 18.91
CA LYS A 791 -36.02 -27.17 18.11
C LYS A 791 -35.97 -26.16 16.94
N THR A 792 -34.90 -25.37 16.86
CA THR A 792 -34.65 -24.40 15.79
C THR A 792 -33.30 -24.65 15.13
N PHE A 793 -33.34 -24.78 13.81
CA PHE A 793 -32.23 -24.96 12.90
C PHE A 793 -31.91 -23.60 12.23
N ASN A 794 -30.79 -22.96 12.59
CA ASN A 794 -30.46 -21.58 12.16
C ASN A 794 -29.26 -21.51 11.20
N HIS A 795 -28.87 -22.63 10.58
CA HIS A 795 -27.73 -22.68 9.67
C HIS A 795 -28.18 -22.48 8.21
N LEU A 796 -27.47 -21.61 7.48
CA LEU A 796 -27.67 -21.41 6.05
C LEU A 796 -27.10 -22.60 5.28
N LEU A 797 -27.98 -23.44 4.74
CA LEU A 797 -27.65 -24.64 3.96
C LEU A 797 -27.20 -24.30 2.53
N ASP A 798 -26.18 -24.98 2.03
CA ASP A 798 -25.90 -24.91 0.60
C ASP A 798 -26.91 -25.75 -0.21
N TRP A 799 -26.84 -25.63 -1.54
CA TRP A 799 -27.80 -26.29 -2.43
C TRP A 799 -27.65 -27.81 -2.47
N GLU A 800 -26.44 -28.35 -2.27
CA GLU A 800 -26.20 -29.80 -2.24
C GLU A 800 -26.74 -30.40 -0.93
N GLU A 801 -26.60 -29.69 0.18
CA GLU A 801 -27.18 -30.05 1.49
C GLU A 801 -28.72 -30.01 1.47
N ILE A 802 -29.32 -29.02 0.80
CA ILE A 802 -30.78 -28.91 0.64
C ILE A 802 -31.34 -30.11 -0.14
N ASN A 803 -30.73 -30.48 -1.27
CA ASN A 803 -31.15 -31.63 -2.07
C ASN A 803 -30.95 -32.96 -1.36
N PHE A 804 -29.90 -33.10 -0.55
CA PHE A 804 -29.69 -34.28 0.28
C PHE A 804 -30.81 -34.44 1.33
N LEU A 805 -31.14 -33.37 2.06
CA LEU A 805 -32.20 -33.40 3.09
C LEU A 805 -33.57 -33.75 2.51
N GLN A 806 -33.91 -33.17 1.36
CA GLN A 806 -35.18 -33.44 0.69
C GLN A 806 -35.33 -34.94 0.37
N ASN A 807 -34.29 -35.55 -0.21
CA ASN A 807 -34.32 -36.96 -0.58
C ASN A 807 -34.32 -37.90 0.64
N GLU A 808 -33.56 -37.59 1.69
CA GLU A 808 -33.46 -38.45 2.88
C GLU A 808 -34.73 -38.41 3.74
N ILE A 809 -35.40 -37.24 3.86
CA ILE A 809 -36.70 -37.12 4.54
C ILE A 809 -37.78 -37.89 3.77
N GLU A 810 -37.86 -37.73 2.45
CA GLU A 810 -38.86 -38.43 1.63
C GLU A 810 -38.68 -39.95 1.68
N ARG A 811 -37.42 -40.42 1.62
CA ARG A 811 -37.09 -41.85 1.73
C ARG A 811 -37.46 -42.41 3.10
N SER A 812 -37.03 -41.75 4.18
CA SER A 812 -37.24 -42.22 5.55
C SER A 812 -38.72 -42.25 5.90
N TYR A 813 -39.50 -41.25 5.48
CA TYR A 813 -40.94 -41.17 5.77
C TYR A 813 -41.75 -42.25 5.04
N LYS A 814 -41.43 -42.54 3.76
CA LYS A 814 -42.08 -43.63 3.00
C LYS A 814 -41.90 -44.99 3.68
N GLU A 815 -40.70 -45.25 4.18
CA GLU A 815 -40.36 -46.51 4.87
C GLU A 815 -41.05 -46.59 6.24
N TYR A 816 -41.12 -45.49 6.98
CA TYR A 816 -41.90 -45.39 8.23
C TYR A 816 -43.40 -45.67 8.00
N CYS A 817 -44.02 -45.08 6.98
CA CYS A 817 -45.44 -45.31 6.66
C CYS A 817 -45.72 -46.78 6.29
N SER A 818 -44.88 -47.38 5.45
CA SER A 818 -45.01 -48.80 5.08
C SER A 818 -44.92 -49.73 6.29
N LEU A 819 -44.06 -49.41 7.26
CA LEU A 819 -43.93 -50.16 8.51
C LEU A 819 -45.08 -49.88 9.49
N LYS A 820 -45.62 -48.66 9.52
CA LYS A 820 -46.78 -48.26 10.34
C LYS A 820 -48.05 -48.99 9.92
N GLU A 821 -48.24 -49.19 8.62
CA GLU A 821 -49.33 -50.01 8.08
C GLU A 821 -49.22 -51.49 8.51
N GLN A 822 -48.01 -52.01 8.72
CA GLN A 822 -47.81 -53.37 9.23
C GLN A 822 -48.01 -53.47 10.75
N SER A 823 -47.46 -52.54 11.52
CA SER A 823 -47.66 -52.43 12.97
C SER A 823 -47.08 -51.11 13.50
N VAL A 824 -47.83 -50.44 14.38
CA VAL A 824 -47.38 -49.21 15.07
C VAL A 824 -46.06 -49.45 15.83
N SER A 825 -45.90 -50.62 16.45
CA SER A 825 -44.66 -50.97 17.15
C SER A 825 -43.45 -51.08 16.23
N LYS A 826 -43.63 -51.52 14.97
CA LYS A 826 -42.53 -51.61 14.00
C LYS A 826 -42.10 -50.24 13.49
N ALA A 827 -43.06 -49.34 13.27
CA ALA A 827 -42.79 -47.96 12.90
C ALA A 827 -42.01 -47.23 13.99
N GLN A 828 -42.40 -47.43 15.26
CA GLN A 828 -41.65 -46.92 16.41
C GLN A 828 -40.24 -47.50 16.49
N ALA A 829 -40.06 -48.81 16.26
CA ALA A 829 -38.71 -49.42 16.23
C ALA A 829 -37.80 -48.77 15.18
N TYR A 830 -38.35 -48.45 14.01
CA TYR A 830 -37.60 -47.81 12.92
C TYR A 830 -37.17 -46.38 13.27
N VAL A 831 -38.04 -45.58 13.90
CA VAL A 831 -37.69 -44.22 14.37
C VAL A 831 -36.55 -44.26 15.40
N PHE A 832 -36.61 -45.22 16.34
CA PHE A 832 -35.53 -45.41 17.33
C PHE A 832 -34.21 -45.78 16.65
N LEU A 833 -34.23 -46.72 15.71
CA LEU A 833 -33.03 -47.16 14.99
C LEU A 833 -32.38 -46.02 14.21
N LYS A 834 -33.16 -45.20 13.49
CA LYS A 834 -32.65 -44.08 12.68
C LYS A 834 -31.96 -43.01 13.52
N MET A 835 -32.54 -42.62 14.66
CA MET A 835 -31.95 -41.63 15.56
C MET A 835 -30.63 -42.10 16.21
N LEU A 836 -30.46 -43.41 16.43
CA LEU A 836 -29.31 -43.96 17.12
C LEU A 836 -28.11 -44.28 16.20
N THR A 837 -28.32 -44.35 14.89
CA THR A 837 -27.32 -44.92 13.95
C THR A 837 -26.70 -43.94 12.94
N LEU A 838 -27.29 -42.78 12.66
CA LEU A 838 -26.80 -41.88 11.58
C LEU A 838 -25.88 -40.74 12.07
N SER A 839 -24.66 -40.69 11.51
CA SER A 839 -23.83 -39.49 11.30
C SER A 839 -23.00 -39.65 10.02
N LYS A 840 -22.72 -38.55 9.31
CA LYS A 840 -22.02 -38.51 7.99
C LYS A 840 -20.58 -39.03 8.02
N ASP A 841 -19.95 -39.03 9.19
CA ASP A 841 -18.63 -39.59 9.42
C ASP A 841 -18.79 -41.03 9.96
N GLU A 842 -18.14 -42.01 9.33
CA GLU A 842 -18.09 -43.42 9.75
C GLU A 842 -17.36 -43.63 11.11
N GLU A 843 -17.44 -42.69 12.04
CA GLU A 843 -17.00 -42.84 13.43
C GLU A 843 -18.20 -43.15 14.32
N TYR A 844 -18.15 -44.34 14.94
CA TYR A 844 -19.10 -44.85 15.93
C TYR A 844 -19.65 -43.75 16.85
N ILE A 845 -20.97 -43.50 16.81
CA ILE A 845 -21.61 -42.55 17.73
C ILE A 845 -21.34 -43.02 19.16
N SER A 846 -20.63 -42.21 19.94
CA SER A 846 -20.27 -42.50 21.33
C SER A 846 -21.51 -42.87 22.18
N SER A 847 -21.37 -43.83 23.09
CA SER A 847 -22.48 -44.31 23.94
C SER A 847 -23.21 -43.19 24.69
N GLU A 848 -22.50 -42.15 25.18
CA GLU A 848 -23.11 -40.99 25.84
C GLU A 848 -24.04 -40.17 24.92
N LYS A 849 -23.72 -40.09 23.61
CA LYS A 849 -24.59 -39.43 22.62
C LYS A 849 -25.82 -40.30 22.31
N LYS A 850 -25.65 -41.62 22.18
CA LYS A 850 -26.78 -42.55 21.99
C LYS A 850 -27.74 -42.50 23.18
N GLU A 851 -27.22 -42.42 24.40
CA GLU A 851 -28.01 -42.28 25.63
C GLU A 851 -28.79 -40.96 25.68
N ALA A 852 -28.13 -39.83 25.36
CA ALA A 852 -28.79 -38.54 25.28
C ALA A 852 -29.88 -38.49 24.19
N ARG A 853 -29.70 -39.19 23.07
CA ARG A 853 -30.70 -39.32 22.01
C ARG A 853 -31.85 -40.23 22.44
N LEU A 854 -31.59 -41.32 23.15
CA LEU A 854 -32.63 -42.20 23.69
C LEU A 854 -33.51 -41.45 24.70
N GLU A 855 -32.92 -40.65 25.60
CA GLU A 855 -33.67 -39.81 26.53
C GLU A 855 -34.48 -38.72 25.81
N LEU A 856 -33.96 -38.16 24.71
CA LEU A 856 -34.72 -37.26 23.87
C LEU A 856 -35.95 -37.96 23.26
N ILE A 857 -35.79 -39.15 22.68
CA ILE A 857 -36.90 -39.92 22.09
C ILE A 857 -37.96 -40.25 23.16
N LYS A 858 -37.54 -40.67 24.36
CA LYS A 858 -38.46 -40.91 25.49
C LYS A 858 -39.19 -39.64 25.90
N SER A 859 -38.53 -38.49 25.91
CA SER A 859 -39.15 -37.20 26.27
C SER A 859 -40.22 -36.75 25.26
N TYR A 860 -40.04 -37.11 23.99
CA TYR A 860 -40.96 -36.79 22.90
C TYR A 860 -42.16 -37.73 22.86
N LEU A 861 -41.93 -39.04 22.93
CA LEU A 861 -42.99 -40.04 22.80
C LEU A 861 -43.69 -40.39 24.12
N LYS A 862 -43.09 -40.05 25.27
CA LYS A 862 -43.62 -40.24 26.63
C LYS A 862 -44.34 -41.60 26.78
N ASP A 863 -45.64 -41.58 27.07
CA ASP A 863 -46.44 -42.78 27.35
C ASP A 863 -46.86 -43.53 26.08
N ASN A 864 -46.75 -42.93 24.90
CA ASN A 864 -47.17 -43.48 23.61
C ASN A 864 -46.21 -44.52 23.01
N ILE A 865 -45.09 -44.80 23.66
CA ILE A 865 -44.17 -45.89 23.25
C ILE A 865 -44.85 -47.23 23.54
N SER A 866 -45.00 -48.06 22.50
CA SER A 866 -45.63 -49.38 22.64
C SER A 866 -44.86 -50.29 23.60
N ASN A 867 -45.60 -51.14 24.33
CA ASN A 867 -45.02 -52.02 25.34
C ASN A 867 -43.95 -52.96 24.77
N ALA A 868 -44.06 -53.36 23.50
CA ALA A 868 -43.05 -54.17 22.82
C ALA A 868 -41.70 -53.45 22.73
N ILE A 869 -41.70 -52.15 22.43
CA ILE A 869 -40.49 -51.31 22.34
C ILE A 869 -39.92 -51.01 23.73
N LYS A 870 -40.78 -50.75 24.72
CA LYS A 870 -40.35 -50.61 26.13
C LYS A 870 -39.63 -51.88 26.61
N LEU A 871 -40.16 -53.06 26.28
CA LEU A 871 -39.55 -54.36 26.61
C LEU A 871 -38.22 -54.60 25.90
N LEU A 872 -38.07 -54.20 24.63
CA LEU A 872 -36.80 -54.31 23.89
C LEU A 872 -35.72 -53.40 24.50
N VAL A 873 -36.09 -52.15 24.82
CA VAL A 873 -35.18 -51.20 25.49
C VAL A 873 -34.77 -51.72 26.88
N GLU A 874 -35.70 -52.26 27.67
CA GLU A 874 -35.39 -52.84 28.99
C GLU A 874 -34.54 -54.12 28.90
N LYS A 875 -34.82 -55.00 27.93
CA LYS A 875 -34.05 -56.25 27.69
C LYS A 875 -32.60 -56.00 27.32
N SER A 876 -32.33 -54.92 26.58
CA SER A 876 -30.97 -54.59 26.16
C SER A 876 -30.04 -54.21 27.33
N HIS A 877 -30.58 -53.93 28.52
CA HIS A 877 -29.83 -53.55 29.74
C HIS A 877 -28.71 -52.51 29.50
N GLY A 878 -28.94 -51.57 28.58
CA GLY A 878 -27.98 -50.50 28.27
C GLY A 878 -26.86 -50.89 27.29
N ASN A 879 -26.91 -52.07 26.67
CA ASN A 879 -26.00 -52.45 25.59
C ASN A 879 -26.57 -52.04 24.21
N TRP A 880 -25.94 -51.03 23.60
CA TRP A 880 -26.39 -50.39 22.36
C TRP A 880 -26.32 -51.30 21.12
N GLU A 881 -25.33 -52.18 21.02
CA GLU A 881 -25.22 -53.10 19.87
C GLU A 881 -26.35 -54.14 19.88
N ILE A 882 -26.67 -54.67 21.08
CA ILE A 882 -27.78 -55.61 21.25
C ILE A 882 -29.12 -54.92 20.97
N LEU A 883 -29.29 -53.67 21.43
CA LEU A 883 -30.51 -52.91 21.17
C LEU A 883 -30.73 -52.66 19.67
N GLU A 884 -29.68 -52.30 18.93
CA GLU A 884 -29.77 -52.08 17.48
C GLU A 884 -30.09 -53.38 16.72
N GLU A 885 -29.43 -54.49 17.07
CA GLU A 885 -29.72 -55.80 16.45
C GLU A 885 -31.15 -56.28 16.76
N GLU A 886 -31.63 -56.13 18.00
CA GLU A 886 -32.99 -56.51 18.37
C GLU A 886 -34.05 -55.62 17.69
N LEU A 887 -33.80 -54.31 17.55
CA LEU A 887 -34.68 -53.40 16.79
C LEU A 887 -34.72 -53.79 15.30
N ILE A 888 -33.58 -54.11 14.69
CA ILE A 888 -33.51 -54.56 13.29
C ILE A 888 -34.25 -55.89 13.10
N SER A 889 -34.07 -56.85 14.02
CA SER A 889 -34.76 -58.15 13.99
C SER A 889 -36.28 -57.97 14.12
N PHE A 890 -36.72 -57.11 15.05
CA PHE A 890 -38.13 -56.83 15.30
C PHE A 890 -38.83 -56.16 14.12
N ILE A 891 -38.14 -55.28 13.38
CA ILE A 891 -38.67 -54.70 12.14
C ILE A 891 -38.88 -55.79 11.07
N ARG A 892 -37.97 -56.77 10.99
CA ARG A 892 -37.95 -57.82 9.95
C ARG A 892 -38.91 -59.01 10.19
N GLU A 893 -39.45 -59.21 11.40
CA GLU A 893 -40.37 -60.33 11.68
C GLU A 893 -41.79 -60.11 11.12
N SER A 894 -42.21 -60.85 10.10
CA SER A 894 -43.56 -60.79 9.49
C SER A 894 -44.59 -61.59 10.31
N ASN A 895 -45.70 -60.95 10.75
CA ASN A 895 -46.76 -61.65 11.50
C ASN A 895 -47.67 -62.49 10.60
N MET A 896 -47.76 -63.77 10.95
CA MET A 896 -48.73 -64.75 10.49
C MET A 896 -50.14 -64.49 11.07
N LYS A 897 -51.16 -64.69 10.20
CA LYS A 897 -52.51 -65.29 10.42
C LYS A 897 -53.56 -64.46 11.21
N GLU A 898 -54.85 -64.40 10.84
CA GLU A 898 -55.69 -65.32 10.06
C GLU A 898 -57.04 -64.67 9.63
N GLU A 899 -57.38 -64.82 8.34
CA GLU A 899 -58.68 -65.33 7.82
C GLU A 899 -59.94 -64.43 7.90
N ASN A 900 -60.87 -64.36 6.93
CA ASN A 900 -61.26 -65.11 5.72
C ASN A 900 -62.35 -64.19 5.06
N THR A 901 -62.63 -64.05 3.76
CA THR A 901 -62.83 -65.02 2.67
C THR A 901 -63.00 -64.26 1.33
N ASN A 902 -62.50 -64.90 0.26
CA ASN A 902 -62.96 -64.91 -1.15
C ASN A 902 -62.57 -63.79 -2.13
N GLY A 903 -61.57 -64.13 -2.97
CA GLY A 903 -61.88 -64.51 -4.36
C GLY A 903 -61.22 -63.70 -5.47
N GLU A 904 -60.13 -64.27 -6.03
CA GLU A 904 -59.71 -64.27 -7.46
C GLU A 904 -59.50 -62.89 -8.16
N ASP A 905 -58.43 -62.61 -8.91
CA ASP A 905 -57.80 -63.44 -9.92
C ASP A 905 -56.44 -62.86 -10.40
N THR A 906 -55.68 -63.72 -11.07
CA THR A 906 -54.28 -63.56 -11.53
C THR A 906 -54.05 -62.71 -12.79
N ALA A 907 -52.90 -62.02 -12.79
CA ALA A 907 -51.88 -61.86 -13.86
C ALA A 907 -52.25 -61.53 -15.34
N SER A 908 -51.36 -60.70 -15.90
CA SER A 908 -50.88 -60.62 -17.31
C SER A 908 -51.62 -59.67 -18.28
N GLN A 909 -50.89 -58.71 -18.89
CA GLN A 909 -50.22 -58.86 -20.20
C GLN A 909 -49.60 -57.55 -20.72
N LEU A 910 -48.42 -57.70 -21.34
CA LEU A 910 -47.81 -56.76 -22.28
C LEU A 910 -48.69 -56.59 -23.53
N GLY A 911 -48.67 -55.40 -24.14
CA GLY A 911 -49.20 -55.14 -25.48
C GLY A 911 -48.63 -53.86 -26.07
N SER A 912 -48.19 -53.95 -27.32
CA SER A 912 -47.22 -53.12 -28.06
C SER A 912 -47.79 -51.91 -28.84
N LEU A 913 -46.87 -50.99 -29.16
CA LEU A 913 -46.76 -49.97 -30.24
C LEU A 913 -47.62 -50.15 -31.51
N PRO A 914 -47.86 -49.06 -32.28
CA PRO A 914 -47.06 -48.86 -33.50
C PRO A 914 -46.66 -47.39 -33.88
N ALA A 915 -45.41 -47.26 -34.33
CA ALA A 915 -44.89 -46.69 -35.61
C ALA A 915 -45.11 -45.20 -36.04
N THR A 916 -43.99 -44.45 -36.12
CA THR A 916 -43.37 -43.67 -37.26
C THR A 916 -44.28 -42.91 -38.27
N GLN A 917 -43.99 -41.70 -38.80
CA GLN A 917 -42.71 -41.09 -39.25
C GLN A 917 -42.90 -39.63 -39.82
N VAL A 918 -41.78 -38.88 -40.01
CA VAL A 918 -41.50 -37.73 -40.96
C VAL A 918 -41.82 -36.29 -40.48
N SER A 919 -41.01 -35.21 -40.61
CA SER A 919 -39.56 -34.92 -40.79
C SER A 919 -39.30 -33.38 -40.76
N LEU A 920 -38.13 -32.97 -40.22
CA LEU A 920 -37.21 -31.85 -40.56
C LEU A 920 -37.67 -30.36 -40.63
N SER A 921 -37.01 -29.49 -39.86
CA SER A 921 -36.02 -28.51 -40.35
C SER A 921 -35.25 -27.83 -39.20
N GLU A 922 -34.08 -27.28 -39.57
CA GLU A 922 -32.89 -26.96 -38.78
C GLU A 922 -32.96 -25.64 -37.96
N ASP A 923 -31.89 -25.42 -37.19
CA ASP A 923 -31.42 -24.18 -36.55
C ASP A 923 -31.59 -24.07 -35.03
N THR A 924 -30.70 -24.74 -34.28
CA THR A 924 -30.23 -24.29 -32.94
C THR A 924 -29.03 -25.15 -32.50
N THR A 925 -28.01 -25.25 -33.34
CA THR A 925 -26.74 -25.94 -33.02
C THR A 925 -25.57 -25.00 -32.74
N ASP A 926 -25.73 -23.70 -32.93
CA ASP A 926 -24.62 -22.73 -32.74
C ASP A 926 -24.55 -22.10 -31.34
N PHE A 927 -25.68 -21.94 -30.63
CA PHE A 927 -25.68 -21.22 -29.33
C PHE A 927 -25.09 -22.04 -28.16
N LYS A 928 -25.25 -23.37 -28.16
CA LYS A 928 -24.68 -24.24 -27.11
C LYS A 928 -23.18 -24.52 -27.29
N ASN A 929 -22.66 -24.35 -28.51
CA ASN A 929 -21.23 -24.55 -28.80
C ASN A 929 -20.38 -23.31 -28.47
N LEU A 930 -20.97 -22.11 -28.41
CA LEU A 930 -20.30 -20.87 -28.01
C LEU A 930 -20.06 -20.80 -26.48
N GLN A 931 -21.09 -21.05 -25.66
CA GLN A 931 -20.95 -21.05 -24.18
C GLN A 931 -19.98 -22.14 -23.67
N ALA A 932 -19.96 -23.32 -24.31
CA ALA A 932 -19.02 -24.39 -23.95
C ALA A 932 -17.56 -24.08 -24.35
N ASN A 933 -17.33 -23.23 -25.36
CA ASN A 933 -16.00 -22.79 -25.79
C ASN A 933 -15.45 -21.66 -24.90
N GLU A 934 -16.27 -20.73 -24.42
CA GLU A 934 -15.84 -19.62 -23.56
C GLU A 934 -15.46 -20.08 -22.13
N MET A 935 -16.24 -21.00 -21.55
CA MET A 935 -15.96 -21.61 -20.24
C MET A 935 -14.62 -22.39 -20.22
N ASN A 936 -14.28 -23.03 -21.33
CA ASN A 936 -12.99 -23.71 -21.52
C ASN A 936 -11.82 -22.71 -21.68
N ASN A 937 -12.05 -21.55 -22.28
CA ASN A 937 -11.00 -20.54 -22.50
C ASN A 937 -10.58 -19.80 -21.23
N SER A 938 -11.54 -19.39 -20.38
CA SER A 938 -11.26 -18.71 -19.10
C SER A 938 -10.50 -19.61 -18.11
N THR A 939 -10.89 -20.89 -18.03
CA THR A 939 -10.23 -21.88 -17.18
C THR A 939 -8.81 -22.20 -17.67
N ASN A 940 -8.61 -22.25 -19.00
CA ASN A 940 -7.29 -22.39 -19.61
C ASN A 940 -6.39 -21.16 -19.37
N LEU A 941 -6.94 -19.94 -19.33
CA LEU A 941 -6.18 -18.73 -19.01
C LEU A 941 -5.69 -18.73 -17.56
N LEU A 942 -6.54 -19.09 -16.60
CA LEU A 942 -6.14 -19.22 -15.19
C LEU A 942 -5.06 -20.30 -15.00
N LYS A 943 -5.13 -21.40 -15.76
CA LYS A 943 -4.07 -22.41 -15.81
C LYS A 943 -2.75 -21.85 -16.33
N LYS A 944 -2.77 -21.09 -17.43
CA LYS A 944 -1.58 -20.47 -18.03
C LYS A 944 -0.87 -19.47 -17.11
N LEU A 945 -1.63 -18.78 -16.25
CA LEU A 945 -1.08 -17.84 -15.26
C LEU A 945 -0.63 -18.54 -13.95
N GLY A 946 -0.74 -19.87 -13.86
CA GLY A 946 -0.46 -20.63 -12.63
C GLY A 946 -1.38 -20.24 -11.47
N LEU A 947 -2.65 -19.94 -11.76
CA LEU A 947 -3.68 -19.51 -10.82
C LEU A 947 -4.79 -20.56 -10.61
N SER A 948 -4.74 -21.70 -11.31
CA SER A 948 -5.78 -22.74 -11.26
C SER A 948 -5.99 -23.34 -9.87
N ASP A 949 -4.91 -23.50 -9.10
CA ASP A 949 -4.94 -24.18 -7.80
C ASP A 949 -5.34 -23.25 -6.64
N LEU A 950 -5.51 -21.96 -6.94
CA LEU A 950 -5.83 -20.90 -5.97
C LEU A 950 -7.33 -20.58 -5.91
N PHE A 951 -8.14 -21.19 -6.77
CA PHE A 951 -9.58 -20.90 -6.86
C PHE A 951 -10.46 -21.46 -5.71
N PRO A 952 -9.89 -22.07 -4.66
CA PRO A 952 -10.53 -22.07 -3.33
C PRO A 952 -9.67 -21.49 -2.19
N LYS A 953 -8.34 -21.34 -2.35
CA LYS A 953 -7.41 -20.87 -1.30
C LYS A 953 -7.35 -19.34 -1.16
N LYS A 954 -7.60 -18.61 -2.26
CA LYS A 954 -7.47 -17.16 -2.46
C LYS A 954 -6.09 -16.58 -2.07
N ILE A 955 -5.52 -15.71 -2.92
CA ILE A 955 -4.28 -14.98 -2.63
C ILE A 955 -4.52 -14.00 -1.48
N LYS A 956 -3.70 -14.06 -0.43
CA LYS A 956 -3.79 -13.17 0.73
C LYS A 956 -2.89 -11.96 0.54
N LEU A 957 -3.21 -10.86 1.21
CA LEU A 957 -2.40 -9.64 1.18
C LEU A 957 -0.94 -9.88 1.61
N ASN A 958 -0.73 -10.73 2.63
CA ASN A 958 0.62 -11.07 3.11
C ASN A 958 1.46 -11.80 2.06
N ASP A 959 0.83 -12.56 1.16
CA ASP A 959 1.53 -13.28 0.08
C ASP A 959 2.10 -12.30 -0.97
N VAL A 960 1.54 -11.09 -1.06
CA VAL A 960 1.95 -10.02 -1.98
C VAL A 960 3.00 -9.10 -1.36
N LEU A 961 2.98 -8.92 -0.04
CA LEU A 961 3.98 -8.12 0.68
C LEU A 961 5.37 -8.79 0.72
N ILE A 962 5.46 -10.08 0.42
CA ILE A 962 6.72 -10.86 0.35
C ILE A 962 7.40 -10.76 -1.04
N ILE A 963 6.81 -10.02 -2.00
CA ILE A 963 7.40 -9.83 -3.33
C ILE A 963 8.60 -8.86 -3.23
N ASP A 964 9.79 -9.42 -3.05
CA ASP A 964 11.06 -8.69 -3.00
C ASP A 964 11.43 -8.10 -4.38
N SER A 965 11.73 -6.80 -4.40
CA SER A 965 12.21 -6.01 -5.54
C SER A 965 13.38 -6.63 -6.32
N LEU A 966 14.15 -7.51 -5.68
CA LEU A 966 15.31 -8.19 -6.26
C LEU A 966 14.98 -9.47 -7.04
N SER A 967 13.77 -10.01 -6.91
CA SER A 967 13.39 -11.30 -7.51
C SER A 967 12.77 -11.17 -8.91
N LEU A 968 12.20 -10.00 -9.23
CA LEU A 968 11.58 -9.68 -10.51
C LEU A 968 12.23 -8.38 -11.00
N GLY A 969 13.25 -8.50 -11.85
CA GLY A 969 13.93 -7.33 -12.40
C GLY A 969 12.96 -6.36 -13.11
N LEU A 970 13.42 -5.14 -13.39
CA LEU A 970 12.74 -4.17 -14.27
C LEU A 970 12.52 -4.69 -15.72
N ASN A 971 12.87 -5.94 -15.98
CA ASN A 971 12.82 -6.58 -17.28
C ASN A 971 11.39 -7.05 -17.60
N GLU A 972 11.08 -7.15 -18.90
CA GLU A 972 9.83 -7.76 -19.37
C GLU A 972 9.71 -9.22 -18.83
N PRO A 973 8.48 -9.72 -18.58
CA PRO A 973 8.28 -11.01 -17.95
C PRO A 973 8.83 -12.14 -18.82
N ASP A 974 9.74 -12.96 -18.27
CA ASP A 974 10.39 -14.07 -18.99
C ASP A 974 9.45 -15.25 -19.24
N THR A 975 8.46 -15.46 -18.36
CA THR A 975 7.42 -16.49 -18.52
C THR A 975 6.00 -15.94 -18.34
N VAL A 976 5.01 -16.64 -18.87
CA VAL A 976 3.58 -16.29 -18.73
C VAL A 976 3.11 -16.38 -17.26
N GLU A 977 3.73 -17.24 -16.44
CA GLU A 977 3.38 -17.40 -15.03
C GLU A 977 3.87 -16.21 -14.17
N ASP A 978 4.89 -15.48 -14.61
CA ASP A 978 5.44 -14.31 -13.92
C ASP A 978 4.57 -13.05 -14.05
N LEU A 979 3.65 -13.04 -15.03
CA LEU A 979 2.77 -11.90 -15.30
C LEU A 979 1.93 -11.49 -14.09
N LYS A 980 1.47 -12.45 -13.26
CA LYS A 980 0.69 -12.14 -12.04
C LYS A 980 1.53 -11.41 -11.00
N SER A 981 2.77 -11.85 -10.79
CA SER A 981 3.68 -11.31 -9.78
C SER A 981 4.18 -9.94 -10.21
N GLN A 982 4.46 -9.76 -11.51
CA GLN A 982 4.84 -8.47 -12.07
C GLN A 982 3.68 -7.46 -12.10
N TYR A 983 2.45 -7.92 -12.38
CA TYR A 983 1.25 -7.09 -12.25
C TYR A 983 1.07 -6.57 -10.82
N LEU A 984 1.14 -7.48 -9.84
CA LEU A 984 1.05 -7.10 -8.42
C LEU A 984 2.18 -6.14 -8.04
N TYR A 985 3.43 -6.44 -8.39
CA TYR A 985 4.59 -5.58 -8.13
C TYR A 985 4.42 -4.16 -8.70
N LYS A 986 4.10 -4.04 -9.99
CA LYS A 986 3.87 -2.73 -10.63
C LYS A 986 2.71 -1.96 -9.99
N LEU A 987 1.65 -2.65 -9.57
CA LEU A 987 0.55 -2.04 -8.83
C LEU A 987 0.99 -1.55 -7.43
N MET A 988 1.88 -2.28 -6.76
CA MET A 988 2.42 -1.92 -5.43
C MET A 988 3.18 -0.60 -5.48
N ILE A 989 4.06 -0.45 -6.49
CA ILE A 989 4.89 0.75 -6.71
C ILE A 989 4.16 1.89 -7.43
N LEU A 990 2.86 1.75 -7.68
CA LEU A 990 2.02 2.75 -8.35
C LEU A 990 2.49 3.10 -9.78
N ASP A 991 3.08 2.14 -10.50
CA ASP A 991 3.46 2.33 -11.91
C ASP A 991 2.21 2.43 -12.79
N TYR A 992 2.02 3.58 -13.45
CA TYR A 992 0.90 3.80 -14.38
C TYR A 992 0.92 2.84 -15.58
N ASN A 993 2.03 2.16 -15.84
CA ASN A 993 2.12 1.16 -16.90
C ASN A 993 1.59 -0.23 -16.51
N VAL A 994 1.12 -0.42 -15.27
CA VAL A 994 0.63 -1.72 -14.77
C VAL A 994 -0.50 -2.32 -15.61
N ARG A 995 -1.35 -1.50 -16.23
CA ARG A 995 -2.44 -1.94 -17.12
C ARG A 995 -1.98 -2.31 -18.54
N TYR A 996 -0.71 -2.09 -18.89
CA TYR A 996 -0.15 -2.31 -20.23
C TYR A 996 0.89 -3.44 -20.26
N LEU A 997 0.87 -4.34 -19.29
CA LEU A 997 1.77 -5.50 -19.25
C LEU A 997 1.53 -6.43 -20.43
N SER A 998 2.57 -6.70 -21.21
CA SER A 998 2.56 -7.62 -22.35
C SER A 998 3.69 -8.62 -22.26
N PHE A 999 3.46 -9.82 -22.79
CA PHE A 999 4.45 -10.88 -22.94
C PHE A 999 4.81 -11.03 -24.42
N LYS A 1000 6.12 -11.02 -24.76
CA LYS A 1000 6.62 -11.37 -26.09
C LYS A 1000 7.25 -12.77 -26.03
N PRO A 1001 6.78 -13.76 -26.81
CA PRO A 1001 7.47 -15.04 -26.89
C PRO A 1001 8.84 -14.87 -27.55
N VAL A 1002 9.87 -15.50 -26.98
CA VAL A 1002 11.23 -15.55 -27.54
C VAL A 1002 11.17 -16.19 -28.93
N ALA A 1003 11.52 -15.42 -29.97
CA ALA A 1003 11.66 -15.93 -31.32
C ALA A 1003 12.91 -16.83 -31.42
N THR A 1004 12.74 -18.06 -31.91
CA THR A 1004 13.84 -18.91 -32.36
C THR A 1004 14.46 -18.31 -33.63
N ASP A 1005 15.75 -17.98 -33.56
CA ASP A 1005 16.75 -17.56 -34.56
C ASP A 1005 16.32 -16.76 -35.83
N PRO A 1006 17.02 -15.65 -36.15
CA PRO A 1006 16.67 -14.77 -37.28
C PRO A 1006 17.32 -15.22 -38.61
N PRO A 1007 16.73 -14.87 -39.78
CA PRO A 1007 17.50 -14.74 -41.01
C PRO A 1007 18.19 -13.37 -41.10
N LEU A 1008 19.33 -13.42 -41.80
CA LEU A 1008 20.35 -12.40 -42.07
C LEU A 1008 19.89 -11.11 -42.77
N GLU A 1009 20.61 -10.02 -42.47
CA GLU A 1009 20.91 -8.81 -43.29
C GLU A 1009 19.69 -7.95 -43.71
N ASP A 1010 19.67 -6.61 -43.73
CA ASP A 1010 20.70 -5.58 -43.78
C ASP A 1010 20.08 -4.21 -43.41
N ASP A 1011 20.96 -3.22 -43.29
CA ASP A 1011 20.79 -1.78 -43.45
C ASP A 1011 20.15 -0.93 -42.34
N GLY A 1012 21.02 -0.07 -41.80
CA GLY A 1012 20.71 0.87 -40.75
C GLY A 1012 19.84 2.05 -41.18
N THR A 1013 19.25 2.67 -40.17
CA THR A 1013 19.07 4.12 -40.07
C THR A 1013 18.77 4.43 -38.61
N ALA A 1014 19.43 5.48 -38.10
CA ALA A 1014 19.20 6.02 -36.79
C ALA A 1014 17.72 6.43 -36.64
N PHE A 1015 17.12 6.12 -35.48
CA PHE A 1015 15.82 6.66 -35.11
C PHE A 1015 16.01 7.69 -33.99
N ASP A 1016 15.89 8.94 -34.40
CA ASP A 1016 15.69 10.13 -33.58
C ASP A 1016 14.40 10.02 -32.73
N ASP A 1017 14.40 10.80 -31.65
CA ASP A 1017 13.25 11.25 -30.86
C ASP A 1017 11.96 11.33 -31.68
N PHE A 1018 10.91 10.60 -31.26
CA PHE A 1018 9.56 10.83 -31.75
C PHE A 1018 8.49 10.74 -30.64
N ASP A 1019 7.73 11.83 -30.57
CA ASP A 1019 6.64 12.15 -29.66
C ASP A 1019 5.64 11.01 -29.42
N PHE A 1020 5.46 10.65 -28.15
CA PHE A 1020 4.57 9.57 -27.71
C PHE A 1020 3.08 9.95 -27.65
N PHE A 1021 2.70 11.16 -28.07
CA PHE A 1021 1.33 11.67 -27.95
C PHE A 1021 0.92 12.52 -29.15
N ASN A 1022 0.82 11.90 -30.33
CA ASN A 1022 -0.15 12.29 -31.36
C ASN A 1022 -0.04 11.36 -32.57
N THR A 1023 -1.10 10.61 -32.88
CA THR A 1023 -1.52 10.39 -34.27
C THR A 1023 -2.97 9.89 -34.30
N ASN A 1024 -3.84 10.76 -34.80
CA ASN A 1024 -5.08 10.38 -35.45
C ASN A 1024 -4.73 9.80 -36.83
N GLU A 1025 -4.56 8.48 -36.95
CA GLU A 1025 -4.59 7.81 -38.25
C GLU A 1025 -5.33 6.48 -38.14
N GLU A 1026 -6.39 6.33 -38.93
CA GLU A 1026 -7.18 5.10 -39.07
C GLU A 1026 -6.40 4.07 -39.91
N PRO A 1027 -6.33 2.79 -39.51
CA PRO A 1027 -5.90 1.74 -40.41
C PRO A 1027 -7.08 1.18 -41.20
N THR A 1028 -6.96 1.31 -42.51
CA THR A 1028 -7.81 0.72 -43.55
C THR A 1028 -7.86 -0.81 -43.49
N SER A 1029 -9.01 -1.33 -43.92
CA SER A 1029 -9.44 -2.72 -44.05
C SER A 1029 -8.43 -3.76 -44.56
N GLY A 1030 -8.46 -4.94 -43.93
CA GLY A 1030 -8.49 -6.24 -44.62
C GLY A 1030 -7.16 -6.99 -44.80
N ALA A 1031 -6.92 -7.99 -43.95
CA ALA A 1031 -6.39 -9.31 -44.33
C ALA A 1031 -6.32 -10.22 -43.08
N ASP A 1032 -7.21 -11.22 -43.02
CA ASP A 1032 -6.99 -12.43 -42.24
C ASP A 1032 -5.74 -13.14 -42.76
N LEU A 1033 -4.87 -13.61 -41.86
CA LEU A 1033 -4.08 -14.82 -42.06
C LEU A 1033 -3.55 -15.35 -40.71
N ALA A 1034 -3.83 -16.63 -40.52
CA ALA A 1034 -3.65 -17.42 -39.31
C ALA A 1034 -2.18 -17.55 -38.87
N GLY A 1035 -1.96 -17.40 -37.56
CA GLY A 1035 -0.71 -17.69 -36.85
C GLY A 1035 -0.94 -17.62 -35.34
N THR A 1036 -1.39 -18.72 -34.74
CA THR A 1036 -1.68 -18.86 -33.31
C THR A 1036 -0.42 -18.72 -32.45
N ALA A 1037 -0.18 -17.54 -31.89
CA ALA A 1037 0.64 -17.33 -30.70
C ALA A 1037 -0.22 -16.56 -29.67
N SER A 1038 -0.51 -17.19 -28.52
CA SER A 1038 -1.52 -16.71 -27.57
C SER A 1038 -1.05 -15.47 -26.80
N HIS A 1039 -1.31 -14.27 -27.33
CA HIS A 1039 -1.24 -13.02 -26.58
C HIS A 1039 -2.37 -12.98 -25.53
N ILE A 1040 -2.01 -12.83 -24.25
CA ILE A 1040 -2.98 -12.60 -23.16
C ILE A 1040 -3.26 -11.10 -23.09
N HIS A 1041 -4.54 -10.72 -23.05
CA HIS A 1041 -4.94 -9.32 -22.97
C HIS A 1041 -4.56 -8.73 -21.59
N PRO A 1042 -3.93 -7.54 -21.51
CA PRO A 1042 -3.43 -6.98 -20.24
C PRO A 1042 -4.50 -6.83 -19.14
N MET A 1043 -5.72 -6.45 -19.53
CA MET A 1043 -6.83 -6.33 -18.58
C MET A 1043 -7.38 -7.68 -18.10
N ASP A 1044 -7.15 -8.78 -18.83
CA ASP A 1044 -7.52 -10.11 -18.35
C ASP A 1044 -6.56 -10.56 -17.24
N ILE A 1045 -5.31 -10.09 -17.23
CA ILE A 1045 -4.37 -10.30 -16.12
C ILE A 1045 -4.90 -9.62 -14.86
N HIS A 1046 -5.37 -8.36 -14.99
CA HIS A 1046 -5.99 -7.63 -13.89
C HIS A 1046 -7.18 -8.40 -13.30
N MET A 1047 -8.09 -8.88 -14.15
CA MET A 1047 -9.29 -9.59 -13.69
C MET A 1047 -8.98 -10.98 -13.15
N ALA A 1048 -8.04 -11.72 -13.74
CA ALA A 1048 -7.60 -13.02 -13.23
C ALA A 1048 -7.05 -12.89 -11.80
N VAL A 1049 -6.17 -11.90 -11.56
CA VAL A 1049 -5.64 -11.62 -10.22
C VAL A 1049 -6.76 -11.16 -9.27
N PHE A 1050 -7.68 -10.31 -9.74
CA PHE A 1050 -8.83 -9.85 -8.94
C PHE A 1050 -9.72 -11.01 -8.48
N HIS A 1051 -10.07 -11.94 -9.36
CA HIS A 1051 -10.89 -13.10 -9.02
C HIS A 1051 -10.20 -14.04 -8.03
N CYS A 1052 -8.88 -14.23 -8.16
CA CYS A 1052 -8.09 -15.08 -7.27
C CYS A 1052 -7.71 -14.42 -5.94
N ALA A 1053 -7.91 -13.11 -5.76
CA ALA A 1053 -7.60 -12.38 -4.53
C ALA A 1053 -8.66 -12.55 -3.43
N ASN A 1054 -8.24 -12.55 -2.16
CA ASN A 1054 -9.15 -12.43 -1.03
C ASN A 1054 -9.64 -10.98 -0.82
N ASP A 1055 -10.65 -10.78 0.03
CA ASP A 1055 -11.31 -9.47 0.16
C ASP A 1055 -10.36 -8.36 0.65
N PHE A 1056 -9.37 -8.71 1.48
CA PHE A 1056 -8.34 -7.78 1.95
C PHE A 1056 -7.39 -7.35 0.82
N LEU A 1057 -6.94 -8.30 -0.02
CA LEU A 1057 -6.09 -7.99 -1.17
C LEU A 1057 -6.88 -7.21 -2.23
N ARG A 1058 -8.14 -7.56 -2.50
CA ARG A 1058 -9.02 -6.81 -3.41
C ARG A 1058 -9.20 -5.35 -2.96
N GLN A 1059 -9.37 -5.11 -1.66
CA GLN A 1059 -9.42 -3.76 -1.10
C GLN A 1059 -8.12 -2.99 -1.26
N TYR A 1060 -6.99 -3.66 -1.07
CA TYR A 1060 -5.68 -3.06 -1.28
C TYR A 1060 -5.46 -2.70 -2.76
N MET A 1061 -5.79 -3.61 -3.68
CA MET A 1061 -5.78 -3.37 -5.12
C MET A 1061 -6.65 -2.16 -5.50
N TYR A 1062 -7.86 -2.05 -4.96
CA TYR A 1062 -8.75 -0.91 -5.23
C TYR A 1062 -8.16 0.41 -4.74
N THR A 1063 -7.51 0.40 -3.59
CA THR A 1063 -6.84 1.59 -3.03
C THR A 1063 -5.69 2.05 -3.94
N LYS A 1064 -4.87 1.11 -4.44
CA LYS A 1064 -3.75 1.39 -5.35
C LYS A 1064 -4.22 1.84 -6.74
N LEU A 1065 -5.19 1.15 -7.33
CA LEU A 1065 -5.80 1.55 -8.60
C LEU A 1065 -6.41 2.96 -8.51
N SER A 1066 -7.07 3.28 -7.40
CA SER A 1066 -7.64 4.61 -7.18
C SER A 1066 -6.59 5.70 -7.00
N ALA A 1067 -5.43 5.37 -6.42
CA ALA A 1067 -4.27 6.26 -6.31
C ALA A 1067 -3.60 6.51 -7.68
N CYS A 1068 -3.53 5.49 -8.53
CA CYS A 1068 -3.14 5.63 -9.94
C CYS A 1068 -4.20 6.31 -10.82
N GLN A 1069 -5.34 6.74 -10.24
CA GLN A 1069 -6.46 7.35 -10.95
C GLN A 1069 -7.06 6.44 -12.05
N PHE A 1070 -6.99 5.12 -11.88
CA PHE A 1070 -7.64 4.19 -12.79
C PHE A 1070 -9.09 3.91 -12.39
N ALA A 1071 -9.90 3.54 -13.37
CA ALA A 1071 -11.26 3.07 -13.13
C ALA A 1071 -11.25 1.74 -12.34
N LEU A 1072 -12.16 1.57 -11.39
CA LEU A 1072 -12.21 0.39 -10.53
C LEU A 1072 -13.29 -0.59 -11.03
N PRO A 1073 -13.10 -1.91 -10.94
CA PRO A 1073 -14.19 -2.84 -11.18
C PRO A 1073 -15.36 -2.53 -10.23
N PHE A 1074 -16.57 -2.42 -10.76
CA PHE A 1074 -17.76 -2.05 -10.01
C PHE A 1074 -18.80 -3.16 -10.04
N LEU A 1075 -19.04 -3.74 -11.22
CA LEU A 1075 -19.90 -4.91 -11.40
C LEU A 1075 -19.12 -5.91 -12.25
N VAL A 1076 -18.90 -7.12 -11.72
CA VAL A 1076 -17.92 -8.05 -12.28
C VAL A 1076 -18.55 -9.43 -12.52
N PRO A 1077 -18.59 -9.95 -13.76
CA PRO A 1077 -19.02 -11.31 -14.03
C PRO A 1077 -17.98 -12.33 -13.52
N THR A 1078 -18.47 -13.41 -12.93
CA THR A 1078 -17.60 -14.48 -12.41
C THR A 1078 -17.16 -15.42 -13.55
N PRO A 1079 -15.86 -15.75 -13.71
CA PRO A 1079 -15.33 -16.46 -14.88
C PRO A 1079 -15.88 -17.86 -15.13
N CYS A 1080 -16.50 -18.48 -14.12
CA CYS A 1080 -16.96 -19.87 -14.15
C CYS A 1080 -18.47 -20.03 -13.95
N THR A 1081 -19.17 -19.01 -13.44
CA THR A 1081 -20.61 -19.10 -13.15
C THR A 1081 -21.42 -18.03 -13.86
N GLU A 1082 -20.76 -17.05 -14.51
CA GLU A 1082 -21.35 -15.83 -15.07
C GLU A 1082 -22.14 -14.98 -14.07
N ASP A 1083 -22.18 -15.37 -12.79
CA ASP A 1083 -22.79 -14.61 -11.70
C ASP A 1083 -22.13 -13.24 -11.58
N LEU A 1084 -22.94 -12.19 -11.52
CA LEU A 1084 -22.45 -10.84 -11.24
C LEU A 1084 -22.10 -10.68 -9.77
N GLU A 1085 -20.82 -10.39 -9.52
CA GLU A 1085 -20.28 -9.97 -8.24
C GLU A 1085 -20.32 -8.44 -8.13
N PHE A 1086 -20.84 -7.95 -7.00
CA PHE A 1086 -20.81 -6.53 -6.64
C PHE A 1086 -19.82 -6.30 -5.48
N PRO A 1087 -18.54 -6.01 -5.74
CA PRO A 1087 -17.47 -5.92 -4.75
C PRO A 1087 -17.53 -4.61 -3.92
N LEU A 1088 -18.62 -4.42 -3.18
CA LEU A 1088 -18.84 -3.24 -2.32
C LEU A 1088 -17.87 -3.15 -1.15
N TRP A 1089 -17.55 -4.29 -0.54
CA TRP A 1089 -16.66 -4.32 0.63
C TRP A 1089 -15.29 -3.71 0.30
N PRO A 1090 -14.62 -4.07 -0.83
CA PRO A 1090 -13.37 -3.43 -1.25
C PRO A 1090 -13.41 -1.91 -1.40
N LEU A 1091 -14.53 -1.34 -1.86
CA LEU A 1091 -14.69 0.10 -2.15
C LEU A 1091 -14.74 1.00 -0.91
N ARG A 1092 -14.98 0.45 0.29
CA ARG A 1092 -15.26 1.25 1.51
C ARG A 1092 -14.14 2.21 1.95
N HIS A 1093 -12.89 1.97 1.54
CA HIS A 1093 -11.74 2.81 1.89
C HIS A 1093 -11.39 3.85 0.83
N ILE A 1094 -12.11 3.88 -0.30
CA ILE A 1094 -11.89 4.89 -1.33
C ILE A 1094 -12.41 6.24 -0.83
N LYS A 1095 -11.47 7.16 -0.61
CA LYS A 1095 -11.75 8.57 -0.29
C LYS A 1095 -11.32 9.44 -1.46
N LYS A 1096 -12.16 10.39 -1.84
CA LYS A 1096 -11.81 11.43 -2.82
C LYS A 1096 -12.00 12.81 -2.20
N SER A 1097 -11.18 13.74 -2.67
CA SER A 1097 -11.19 15.14 -2.24
C SER A 1097 -11.51 16.03 -3.43
N TRP A 1098 -12.48 16.92 -3.29
CA TRP A 1098 -12.84 17.88 -4.35
C TRP A 1098 -13.39 19.17 -3.75
N GLN A 1099 -13.51 20.21 -4.58
CA GLN A 1099 -14.05 21.50 -4.21
C GLN A 1099 -15.26 21.81 -5.09
N SER A 1100 -16.44 21.97 -4.48
CA SER A 1100 -17.65 22.33 -5.22
C SER A 1100 -17.67 23.82 -5.57
N ILE A 1101 -18.09 24.14 -6.80
CA ILE A 1101 -18.18 25.50 -7.33
C ILE A 1101 -19.30 26.29 -6.63
N THR A 1102 -20.38 25.63 -6.21
CA THR A 1102 -21.60 26.24 -5.65
C THR A 1102 -21.43 26.91 -4.28
N ASN A 1103 -20.33 26.64 -3.56
CA ASN A 1103 -20.03 27.23 -2.25
C ASN A 1103 -19.00 28.38 -2.29
N SER A 1104 -18.59 28.83 -3.48
CA SER A 1104 -17.65 29.94 -3.64
C SER A 1104 -18.39 31.28 -3.74
N SER A 1105 -18.50 31.98 -2.62
CA SER A 1105 -18.73 33.44 -2.64
C SER A 1105 -17.39 34.16 -2.64
N ALA A 1106 -17.34 35.39 -3.14
CA ALA A 1106 -16.11 36.17 -3.31
C ALA A 1106 -15.27 36.35 -2.03
N ASP A 1107 -15.85 36.10 -0.84
CA ASP A 1107 -15.20 36.22 0.46
C ASP A 1107 -14.76 34.88 1.08
N ASN A 1108 -14.98 33.73 0.41
CA ASN A 1108 -14.60 32.42 0.96
C ASN A 1108 -14.15 31.44 -0.15
N PRO A 1109 -12.84 31.25 -0.39
CA PRO A 1109 -12.37 30.25 -1.34
C PRO A 1109 -12.80 28.87 -0.86
N GLY A 1110 -13.60 28.17 -1.69
CA GLY A 1110 -14.27 26.92 -1.33
C GLY A 1110 -13.34 25.89 -0.68
N ARG A 1111 -13.77 25.34 0.46
CA ARG A 1111 -12.99 24.35 1.21
C ARG A 1111 -13.05 22.99 0.50
N TYR A 1112 -11.90 22.35 0.28
CA TYR A 1112 -11.84 20.96 -0.17
C TYR A 1112 -12.60 20.06 0.82
N GLN A 1113 -13.48 19.22 0.29
CA GLN A 1113 -14.20 18.20 1.06
C GLN A 1113 -13.63 16.83 0.72
N THR A 1114 -13.20 16.08 1.73
CA THR A 1114 -12.80 14.68 1.59
C THR A 1114 -13.91 13.79 2.12
N ARG A 1115 -14.48 12.93 1.27
CA ARG A 1115 -15.55 12.00 1.66
C ARG A 1115 -15.24 10.57 1.22
N GLN A 1116 -15.86 9.60 1.91
CA GLN A 1116 -15.86 8.20 1.49
C GLN A 1116 -16.84 8.00 0.35
N MET A 1117 -16.39 7.46 -0.77
CA MET A 1117 -17.19 7.42 -1.99
C MET A 1117 -18.37 6.44 -1.90
N PHE A 1118 -18.22 5.33 -1.15
CA PHE A 1118 -19.29 4.33 -1.02
C PHE A 1118 -20.54 4.85 -0.29
N SER A 1119 -20.40 5.87 0.57
CA SER A 1119 -21.48 6.44 1.39
C SER A 1119 -21.87 7.85 0.97
N THR A 1120 -21.26 8.39 -0.09
CA THR A 1120 -21.54 9.75 -0.55
C THR A 1120 -22.53 9.70 -1.71
N PRO A 1121 -23.68 10.39 -1.62
CA PRO A 1121 -24.56 10.53 -2.77
C PRO A 1121 -23.86 11.37 -3.85
N VAL A 1122 -23.66 10.78 -5.03
CA VAL A 1122 -23.06 11.42 -6.21
C VAL A 1122 -23.91 11.12 -7.43
N ALA A 1123 -23.94 12.04 -8.40
CA ALA A 1123 -24.58 11.78 -9.69
C ALA A 1123 -23.80 10.72 -10.45
N VAL A 1124 -24.49 9.83 -11.16
CA VAL A 1124 -23.90 8.70 -11.88
C VAL A 1124 -24.20 8.83 -13.36
N VAL A 1125 -23.17 8.78 -14.20
CA VAL A 1125 -23.28 8.81 -15.67
C VAL A 1125 -22.76 7.50 -16.25
N SER A 1126 -23.58 6.76 -16.97
CA SER A 1126 -23.22 5.46 -17.53
C SER A 1126 -23.04 5.51 -19.04
N PHE A 1127 -21.99 4.88 -19.53
CA PHE A 1127 -21.66 4.80 -20.96
C PHE A 1127 -21.87 3.37 -21.48
N LEU A 1128 -22.72 3.27 -22.50
CA LEU A 1128 -23.18 2.04 -23.10
C LEU A 1128 -22.92 2.07 -24.60
N ARG A 1129 -22.61 0.92 -25.20
CA ARG A 1129 -22.49 0.78 -26.66
C ARG A 1129 -23.49 -0.26 -27.11
N LEU A 1130 -24.23 0.04 -28.18
CA LEU A 1130 -25.09 -0.92 -28.84
C LEU A 1130 -24.65 -1.05 -30.30
N GLY A 1131 -24.21 -2.25 -30.68
CA GLY A 1131 -23.73 -2.57 -32.01
C GLY A 1131 -22.27 -2.21 -32.28
N THR A 1132 -21.87 -2.38 -33.54
CA THR A 1132 -20.52 -2.18 -34.03
C THR A 1132 -20.20 -0.70 -34.27
N SER A 1133 -19.99 0.04 -33.18
CA SER A 1133 -19.40 1.38 -33.26
C SER A 1133 -17.88 1.30 -33.30
N PHE A 1134 -17.28 2.04 -34.25
CA PHE A 1134 -15.83 2.23 -34.34
C PHE A 1134 -15.31 3.16 -33.23
N THR A 1135 -16.17 4.02 -32.69
CA THR A 1135 -15.81 4.99 -31.65
C THR A 1135 -15.63 4.33 -30.28
N SER A 1136 -14.49 4.54 -29.63
CA SER A 1136 -14.22 3.95 -28.32
C SER A 1136 -14.88 4.73 -27.17
N LYS A 1137 -15.81 4.10 -26.44
CA LYS A 1137 -16.42 4.66 -25.20
C LYS A 1137 -15.37 5.17 -24.22
N SER A 1138 -14.36 4.35 -23.97
CA SER A 1138 -13.28 4.65 -23.03
C SER A 1138 -12.44 5.87 -23.47
N GLN A 1139 -12.28 6.13 -24.77
CA GLN A 1139 -11.62 7.36 -25.25
C GLN A 1139 -12.45 8.61 -24.96
N ILE A 1140 -13.77 8.54 -25.17
CA ILE A 1140 -14.67 9.65 -24.85
C ILE A 1140 -14.68 9.90 -23.34
N LEU A 1141 -14.78 8.84 -22.53
CA LEU A 1141 -14.70 8.96 -21.07
C LEU A 1141 -13.37 9.55 -20.62
N ASN A 1142 -12.26 9.14 -21.22
CA ASN A 1142 -10.95 9.72 -20.90
C ASN A 1142 -10.85 11.18 -21.32
N SER A 1143 -11.42 11.60 -22.45
CA SER A 1143 -11.41 13.02 -22.83
C SER A 1143 -12.29 13.89 -21.92
N VAL A 1144 -13.34 13.32 -21.34
CA VAL A 1144 -14.21 13.99 -20.35
C VAL A 1144 -13.56 14.06 -18.97
N ILE A 1145 -12.91 12.99 -18.52
CA ILE A 1145 -12.42 12.87 -17.13
C ILE A 1145 -10.97 13.32 -16.98
N SER A 1146 -10.15 13.17 -18.02
CA SER A 1146 -8.70 13.40 -17.97
C SER A 1146 -8.29 14.69 -18.69
N LYS A 1147 -7.63 15.59 -17.94
CA LYS A 1147 -6.68 16.60 -18.47
C LYS A 1147 -5.21 16.14 -18.28
N GLN A 1148 -4.97 14.85 -17.98
CA GLN A 1148 -3.67 14.31 -17.52
C GLN A 1148 -3.01 13.35 -18.55
N ARG A 1149 -1.72 13.04 -18.33
CA ARG A 1149 -0.80 12.30 -19.23
C ARG A 1149 -1.09 10.78 -19.38
N HIS A 1150 -2.18 10.24 -18.82
CA HIS A 1150 -2.55 8.81 -18.93
C HIS A 1150 -4.07 8.58 -19.00
N ASN A 1151 -4.46 7.36 -19.39
CA ASN A 1151 -5.86 6.95 -19.62
C ASN A 1151 -6.49 6.35 -18.34
N VAL A 1152 -7.58 6.97 -17.84
CA VAL A 1152 -8.34 6.51 -16.66
C VAL A 1152 -9.05 5.16 -16.93
N PHE A 1153 -9.74 5.07 -18.06
CA PHE A 1153 -10.35 3.86 -18.60
C PHE A 1153 -9.45 3.24 -19.68
N PHE A 1154 -9.36 1.91 -19.70
CA PHE A 1154 -8.60 1.20 -20.74
C PHE A 1154 -9.35 1.29 -22.09
N ASN A 1155 -8.64 1.63 -23.17
CA ASN A 1155 -9.23 1.86 -24.49
C ASN A 1155 -8.54 1.05 -25.60
N ARG A 1156 -9.21 0.96 -26.76
CA ARG A 1156 -8.81 0.14 -27.92
C ARG A 1156 -7.55 0.59 -28.65
N HIS A 1157 -7.00 1.76 -28.32
CA HIS A 1157 -5.79 2.30 -28.96
C HIS A 1157 -4.56 2.15 -28.05
N CYS A 1158 -4.71 1.48 -26.91
CA CYS A 1158 -3.60 1.16 -26.01
C CYS A 1158 -2.81 -0.06 -26.55
N LYS A 1159 -1.49 -0.07 -26.39
CA LYS A 1159 -0.66 -1.23 -26.76
C LYS A 1159 -1.17 -2.51 -26.07
N GLY A 1160 -1.36 -3.59 -26.84
CA GLY A 1160 -1.85 -4.88 -26.35
C GLY A 1160 -3.37 -5.07 -26.37
N SER A 1161 -4.13 -4.14 -26.95
CA SER A 1161 -5.59 -4.25 -27.13
C SER A 1161 -5.97 -5.24 -28.25
N ALA A 1162 -5.80 -6.53 -28.00
CA ALA A 1162 -6.37 -7.57 -28.85
C ALA A 1162 -7.91 -7.50 -28.80
N PRO A 1163 -8.62 -7.80 -29.90
CA PRO A 1163 -10.09 -7.69 -29.95
C PRO A 1163 -10.82 -8.68 -29.03
N ASN A 1164 -10.16 -9.76 -28.59
CA ASN A 1164 -10.75 -10.82 -27.78
C ASN A 1164 -10.24 -10.77 -26.32
N SER A 1165 -10.82 -9.91 -25.48
CA SER A 1165 -10.65 -9.98 -24.02
C SER A 1165 -11.57 -11.05 -23.44
N MET A 1166 -11.04 -11.97 -22.65
CA MET A 1166 -11.77 -13.14 -22.13
C MET A 1166 -12.49 -12.84 -20.81
N LEU A 1167 -11.87 -12.09 -19.90
CA LEU A 1167 -12.39 -11.87 -18.53
C LEU A 1167 -12.96 -10.47 -18.31
N MET A 1168 -12.63 -9.51 -19.18
CA MET A 1168 -13.16 -8.13 -19.08
C MET A 1168 -14.52 -7.93 -19.73
N ASN A 1169 -14.96 -8.81 -20.61
CA ASN A 1169 -16.23 -8.66 -21.30
C ASN A 1169 -17.38 -8.70 -20.26
N GLY A 1170 -18.27 -7.70 -20.27
CA GLY A 1170 -19.36 -7.61 -19.29
C GLY A 1170 -18.99 -6.99 -17.94
N VAL A 1171 -17.72 -6.64 -17.71
CA VAL A 1171 -17.31 -5.87 -16.51
C VAL A 1171 -17.76 -4.41 -16.64
N VAL A 1172 -18.37 -3.87 -15.60
CA VAL A 1172 -18.59 -2.42 -15.44
C VAL A 1172 -17.46 -1.85 -14.59
N GLU A 1173 -16.73 -0.86 -15.12
CA GLU A 1173 -15.77 -0.08 -14.35
C GLU A 1173 -16.39 1.25 -13.88
N ILE A 1174 -15.98 1.74 -12.69
CA ILE A 1174 -16.35 3.04 -12.12
C ILE A 1174 -15.15 3.96 -11.95
N ALA A 1175 -15.29 5.23 -12.31
CA ALA A 1175 -14.35 6.29 -11.98
C ALA A 1175 -15.09 7.55 -11.51
N TRP A 1176 -14.39 8.51 -10.91
CA TRP A 1176 -15.00 9.76 -10.44
C TRP A 1176 -14.28 10.97 -11.02
N TYR A 1177 -15.05 11.93 -11.51
CA TYR A 1177 -14.58 13.28 -11.77
C TYR A 1177 -14.72 14.12 -10.48
N CYS A 1178 -13.62 14.71 -10.05
CA CYS A 1178 -13.54 15.48 -8.81
C CYS A 1178 -13.10 16.92 -9.18
N PRO A 1179 -14.00 17.91 -9.15
CA PRO A 1179 -13.65 19.28 -9.54
C PRO A 1179 -12.62 19.90 -8.58
N GLY A 1180 -11.71 20.68 -9.14
CA GLY A 1180 -10.67 21.40 -8.41
C GLY A 1180 -11.09 22.79 -7.93
N GLY A 1181 -12.32 23.23 -8.25
CA GLY A 1181 -12.84 24.56 -7.94
C GLY A 1181 -12.42 25.64 -8.95
N LYS A 1182 -11.99 25.23 -10.15
CA LYS A 1182 -11.58 26.15 -11.23
C LYS A 1182 -12.79 26.50 -12.11
N LYS A 1183 -12.78 27.69 -12.72
CA LYS A 1183 -13.82 28.11 -13.69
C LYS A 1183 -13.92 27.19 -14.93
N ASP A 1184 -12.85 26.46 -15.22
CA ASP A 1184 -12.76 25.54 -16.37
C ASP A 1184 -13.03 24.07 -15.98
N ASP A 1185 -13.54 23.82 -14.77
CA ASP A 1185 -14.03 22.49 -14.39
C ASP A 1185 -15.39 22.21 -15.06
N ILE A 1186 -15.59 20.97 -15.48
CA ILE A 1186 -16.74 20.56 -16.31
C ILE A 1186 -18.02 20.42 -15.48
N PHE A 1187 -17.88 20.01 -14.22
CA PHE A 1187 -18.99 19.76 -13.29
C PHE A 1187 -18.82 20.56 -12.01
N ASP A 1188 -19.93 21.05 -11.46
CA ASP A 1188 -19.97 21.85 -10.22
C ASP A 1188 -19.73 21.04 -8.94
N ASP A 1189 -19.91 19.72 -9.01
CA ASP A 1189 -19.74 18.77 -7.91
C ASP A 1189 -19.15 17.44 -8.42
N CYS A 1190 -18.83 16.51 -7.51
CA CYS A 1190 -18.28 15.22 -7.88
C CYS A 1190 -19.30 14.33 -8.62
N VAL A 1191 -18.88 13.76 -9.75
CA VAL A 1191 -19.71 12.89 -10.61
C VAL A 1191 -19.01 11.55 -10.83
N ALA A 1192 -19.75 10.45 -10.69
CA ALA A 1192 -19.29 9.11 -10.98
C ALA A 1192 -19.59 8.73 -12.44
N PHE A 1193 -18.64 8.07 -13.10
CA PHE A 1193 -18.76 7.57 -14.46
C PHE A 1193 -18.64 6.05 -14.48
N LEU A 1194 -19.60 5.38 -15.11
CA LEU A 1194 -19.64 3.94 -15.30
C LEU A 1194 -19.41 3.60 -16.77
N ASN A 1195 -18.56 2.60 -17.04
CA ASN A 1195 -18.26 2.12 -18.38
C ASN A 1195 -18.47 0.61 -18.46
N LEU A 1196 -19.43 0.18 -19.27
CA LEU A 1196 -19.63 -1.24 -19.56
C LEU A 1196 -18.69 -1.70 -20.67
N HIS A 1197 -17.82 -2.66 -20.38
CA HIS A 1197 -16.99 -3.33 -21.38
C HIS A 1197 -17.81 -4.34 -22.17
N GLY A 1198 -17.65 -4.36 -23.50
CA GLY A 1198 -18.47 -5.17 -24.41
C GLY A 1198 -19.58 -4.39 -25.12
N ASP A 1199 -20.42 -5.12 -25.86
CA ASP A 1199 -21.69 -4.64 -26.39
C ASP A 1199 -22.78 -4.81 -25.33
N ALA A 1200 -23.58 -3.78 -25.08
CA ALA A 1200 -24.62 -3.83 -24.05
C ALA A 1200 -25.76 -4.79 -24.40
N LYS A 1201 -25.88 -5.20 -25.68
CA LYS A 1201 -26.82 -6.26 -26.09
C LYS A 1201 -26.49 -7.61 -25.47
N ASP A 1202 -25.19 -7.91 -25.35
CA ASP A 1202 -24.71 -9.21 -24.85
C ASP A 1202 -24.78 -9.29 -23.32
N HIS A 1203 -25.09 -8.17 -22.64
CA HIS A 1203 -24.96 -7.99 -21.18
C HIS A 1203 -26.20 -7.32 -20.60
N GLN A 1204 -27.36 -7.98 -20.77
CA GLN A 1204 -28.67 -7.43 -20.40
C GLN A 1204 -28.79 -7.15 -18.88
N GLU A 1205 -28.09 -7.93 -18.05
CA GLU A 1205 -28.07 -7.79 -16.58
C GLU A 1205 -27.45 -6.47 -16.14
N GLN A 1206 -26.28 -6.20 -16.70
CA GLN A 1206 -25.51 -5.01 -16.45
C GLN A 1206 -26.24 -3.79 -17.03
N LEU A 1207 -26.88 -3.93 -18.20
CA LEU A 1207 -27.70 -2.88 -18.79
C LEU A 1207 -28.87 -2.47 -17.88
N GLN A 1208 -29.64 -3.43 -17.34
CA GLN A 1208 -30.75 -3.15 -16.43
C GLN A 1208 -30.27 -2.50 -15.12
N PHE A 1209 -29.16 -3.00 -14.57
CA PHE A 1209 -28.54 -2.40 -13.38
C PHE A 1209 -28.15 -0.94 -13.63
N LEU A 1210 -27.46 -0.66 -14.75
CA LEU A 1210 -27.03 0.69 -15.11
C LEU A 1210 -28.22 1.62 -15.31
N GLN A 1211 -29.32 1.16 -15.90
CA GLN A 1211 -30.55 1.93 -16.03
C GLN A 1211 -31.17 2.30 -14.66
N ALA A 1212 -31.07 1.42 -13.67
CA ALA A 1212 -31.65 1.64 -12.34
C ALA A 1212 -30.83 2.62 -11.48
N VAL A 1213 -29.50 2.64 -11.65
CA VAL A 1213 -28.59 3.43 -10.78
C VAL A 1213 -28.10 4.73 -11.39
N SER A 1214 -28.22 4.90 -12.71
CA SER A 1214 -27.66 6.06 -13.41
C SER A 1214 -28.60 7.26 -13.35
N THR A 1215 -28.00 8.43 -13.15
CA THR A 1215 -28.65 9.72 -13.35
C THR A 1215 -28.68 10.11 -14.82
N VAL A 1216 -27.74 9.63 -15.64
CA VAL A 1216 -27.72 9.85 -17.09
C VAL A 1216 -27.15 8.61 -17.78
N ASN A 1217 -27.82 8.14 -18.83
CA ASN A 1217 -27.35 7.04 -19.67
C ASN A 1217 -26.92 7.57 -21.05
N VAL A 1218 -25.64 7.40 -21.41
CA VAL A 1218 -25.04 7.81 -22.69
C VAL A 1218 -24.87 6.58 -23.58
N LEU A 1219 -25.52 6.59 -24.75
CA LEU A 1219 -25.56 5.47 -25.68
C LEU A 1219 -24.76 5.79 -26.95
N LEU A 1220 -23.79 4.94 -27.28
CA LEU A 1220 -23.10 4.95 -28.57
C LEU A 1220 -23.75 3.94 -29.51
N LEU A 1221 -24.23 4.45 -30.65
CA LEU A 1221 -24.91 3.68 -31.69
C LEU A 1221 -24.04 3.63 -32.96
N SER A 1222 -24.19 2.58 -33.78
CA SER A 1222 -23.66 2.56 -35.15
C SER A 1222 -24.57 3.37 -36.09
N GLU A 1223 -24.03 3.85 -37.22
CA GLU A 1223 -24.68 4.89 -38.05
C GLU A 1223 -26.06 4.54 -38.63
N GLN A 1224 -26.49 3.26 -38.62
CA GLN A 1224 -27.90 2.88 -38.78
C GLN A 1224 -28.17 1.53 -38.07
N PRO A 1225 -28.97 1.47 -36.99
CA PRO A 1225 -29.37 0.21 -36.39
C PRO A 1225 -30.35 -0.50 -37.34
N GLN A 1226 -29.85 -1.38 -38.20
CA GLN A 1226 -30.70 -2.25 -39.03
C GLN A 1226 -31.35 -3.38 -38.21
N ASP A 1227 -30.82 -3.63 -37.02
CA ASP A 1227 -31.29 -4.65 -36.09
C ASP A 1227 -32.48 -4.15 -35.24
N GLU A 1228 -33.61 -4.85 -35.31
CA GLU A 1228 -34.86 -4.56 -34.57
C GLU A 1228 -34.68 -4.61 -33.05
N GLU A 1229 -33.75 -5.43 -32.55
CA GLU A 1229 -33.46 -5.54 -31.12
C GLU A 1229 -32.83 -4.24 -30.58
N THR A 1230 -31.88 -3.66 -31.33
CA THR A 1230 -31.30 -2.35 -31.01
C THR A 1230 -32.35 -1.25 -30.93
N LYS A 1231 -33.29 -1.22 -31.89
CA LYS A 1231 -34.36 -0.22 -31.92
C LYS A 1231 -35.28 -0.35 -30.72
N THR A 1232 -35.59 -1.58 -30.32
CA THR A 1232 -36.44 -1.88 -29.16
C THR A 1232 -35.78 -1.41 -27.86
N ILE A 1233 -34.49 -1.68 -27.68
CA ILE A 1233 -33.72 -1.22 -26.50
C ILE A 1233 -33.71 0.32 -26.43
N CYS A 1234 -33.46 1.01 -27.55
CA CYS A 1234 -33.50 2.49 -27.60
C CYS A 1234 -34.91 3.06 -27.34
N GLN A 1235 -35.97 2.39 -27.81
CA GLN A 1235 -37.35 2.79 -27.54
C GLN A 1235 -37.76 2.59 -26.08
N ASN A 1236 -37.27 1.53 -25.43
CA ASN A 1236 -37.51 1.28 -24.01
C ASN A 1236 -36.78 2.30 -23.13
N LEU A 1237 -35.53 2.62 -23.48
CA LEU A 1237 -34.74 3.65 -22.80
C LEU A 1237 -35.38 5.04 -22.91
N SER A 1238 -35.93 5.41 -24.07
CA SER A 1238 -36.61 6.70 -24.26
C SER A 1238 -38.00 6.81 -23.62
N LYS A 1239 -38.63 5.68 -23.24
CA LYS A 1239 -39.94 5.65 -22.56
C LYS A 1239 -39.83 5.57 -21.03
N SER A 1240 -38.63 5.34 -20.49
CA SER A 1240 -38.44 5.26 -19.04
C SER A 1240 -38.69 6.62 -18.36
N SER A 1241 -39.30 6.60 -17.17
CA SER A 1241 -39.46 7.78 -16.31
C SER A 1241 -38.23 8.07 -15.44
N THR A 1242 -37.29 7.13 -15.40
CA THR A 1242 -35.95 7.30 -14.82
C THR A 1242 -34.97 7.79 -15.90
N PRO A 1243 -33.93 8.55 -15.52
CA PRO A 1243 -33.22 9.41 -16.47
C PRO A 1243 -32.22 8.70 -17.42
#